data_AF-A0A925CFA7-F1
#
_entry.id   AF-A0A925CFA7-F1
#
_cell.length_a   1.000
_cell.length_b   1.000
_cell.length_c   1.000
_cell.angle_alpha   90.00
_cell.angle_beta   90.00
_cell.angle_gamma   90.00
#
_symmetry.space_group_name_H-M   'P 1'
#
loop_
_entity.id
_entity.type
_entity.pdbx_description
1 polymer ?
#
loop_
_entity_poly.entity_id
_entity_poly.type
_entity_poly.pdbx_seq_one_letter_code
_entity_poly.pdbx_strand_id
1 'polypeptide(L)'
;MQLKPLSWSRGLFLASIVLVLVLFIPTAWFPFQLGKLALFTLLVAGTLILFTLGGGGRELMRAHGLRAALLVLLLPLVYFVSSFFSIDPAIAFMGSGVDADTIAFTAIASLAFILSFVLFRTLRTHTLLTKVVFWTLAGVTAFQLLVILFGTSLVPLSVFSDRSVNLIGKWNDLGLGIGLLLMFVIAHLELSPMTLVRRSIYGGVAAVLVLLLAIINFGVAWGFLLGFSIALALVVFFLEREGRGASSHNSFLALFPRATPWFAIATGVVSVVFIFFGSGINASITSVLPVTSLEVRPSYTSTLDVMNASQEGSLGRVALGTGPNTFSENWIMHKPAEVNQSLFWNLDFAVGFSTLLTALGTVGILGLLAWLIPLFLVLASLVRAIRLGVLSREERTAAILGSIGSVFLMSSIIFYVPSQSLIILTFVLCGATFGFLWRQGRSNAHEEGGSSSRAHALGGMGLAVALLVASFFLAGVTDRRFIAEAFVGKGSVALNEGNVESGLSYAQRAYATEKIPDALLLVMNASTLRLQQLAQDTTTPAEQIQAQFTSTVEGAVAAGQEAIALSPNDYRPYVALGRVYDLLTQLKVTGAYDEAKKRYDEAIVRNPNNPQLPLALARLEAVAGNREASGQQLVKALTLKSNYTDAILFDVQLRVADNDIPNAIRSATAAVQTAPGVASIWFELGLLYYAAGDTVNAIPPLEQAIILVPDYANAKYFLGLSYYAQKKSNEALSLFQNLVQTNPDNQEVKLILTNMAAGRDPFASSTPPVIPPEDRPTAPISQ
;
A
#
# COMPACT_ATOMS: atom_id res chain seq x y z
N MET A 1 -36.59 -24.86 19.07
CA MET A 1 -36.04 -24.71 17.70
C MET A 1 -35.27 -23.39 17.47
N GLN A 2 -35.51 -22.30 18.23
CA GLN A 2 -34.90 -20.97 18.00
C GLN A 2 -33.38 -20.83 18.25
N LEU A 3 -32.72 -21.77 18.95
CA LEU A 3 -31.29 -21.65 19.31
C LEU A 3 -30.30 -22.00 18.17
N LYS A 4 -30.72 -22.77 17.16
CA LYS A 4 -29.81 -23.21 16.07
C LYS A 4 -29.35 -22.04 15.17
N PRO A 5 -30.24 -21.15 14.66
CA PRO A 5 -29.81 -20.05 13.78
C PRO A 5 -28.83 -19.08 14.43
N LEU A 6 -29.01 -18.77 15.72
CA LEU A 6 -28.09 -17.89 16.46
C LEU A 6 -26.72 -18.54 16.71
N SER A 7 -26.67 -19.85 16.91
CA SER A 7 -25.38 -20.56 16.99
C SER A 7 -24.66 -20.56 15.64
N TRP A 8 -25.39 -20.68 14.54
CA TRP A 8 -24.85 -20.61 13.19
C TRP A 8 -24.39 -19.20 12.82
N SER A 9 -25.09 -18.14 13.27
CA SER A 9 -24.62 -16.76 13.05
C SER A 9 -23.26 -16.51 13.72
N ARG A 10 -23.05 -17.01 14.95
CA ARG A 10 -21.73 -16.96 15.61
C ARG A 10 -20.66 -17.71 14.83
N GLY A 11 -20.99 -18.91 14.34
CA GLY A 11 -20.07 -19.72 13.54
C GLY A 11 -19.65 -19.02 12.23
N LEU A 12 -20.62 -18.45 11.51
CA LEU A 12 -20.39 -17.73 10.26
C LEU A 12 -19.56 -16.47 10.48
N PHE A 13 -19.82 -15.71 11.55
CA PHE A 13 -19.02 -14.53 11.90
C PHE A 13 -17.59 -14.89 12.33
N LEU A 14 -17.40 -16.00 13.05
CA LEU A 14 -16.05 -16.48 13.35
C LEU A 14 -15.30 -16.90 12.07
N ALA A 15 -16.00 -17.57 11.14
CA ALA A 15 -15.42 -17.93 9.85
C ALA A 15 -15.02 -16.69 9.04
N SER A 16 -15.81 -15.61 9.07
CA SER A 16 -15.45 -14.36 8.39
C SER A 16 -14.20 -13.71 8.98
N ILE A 17 -14.02 -13.73 10.30
CA ILE A 17 -12.80 -13.23 10.96
C ILE A 17 -11.57 -14.04 10.54
N VAL A 18 -11.69 -15.37 10.50
CA VAL A 18 -10.59 -16.24 10.04
C VAL A 18 -10.24 -15.91 8.59
N LEU A 19 -11.23 -15.86 7.71
CA LEU A 19 -11.03 -15.62 6.28
C LEU A 19 -10.44 -14.24 5.98
N VAL A 20 -10.84 -13.19 6.71
CA VAL A 20 -10.20 -11.87 6.59
C VAL A 20 -8.70 -11.92 6.84
N LEU A 21 -8.27 -12.74 7.80
CA LEU A 21 -6.85 -12.84 8.15
C LEU A 21 -6.06 -13.79 7.23
N VAL A 22 -6.69 -14.83 6.68
CA VAL A 22 -5.96 -15.92 5.98
C VAL A 22 -6.27 -16.05 4.49
N LEU A 23 -7.31 -15.40 3.98
CA LEU A 23 -7.67 -15.50 2.56
C LEU A 23 -6.53 -14.97 1.70
N PHE A 24 -6.08 -15.80 0.77
CA PHE A 24 -5.00 -15.47 -0.14
C PHE A 24 -5.21 -16.18 -1.48
N ILE A 25 -5.02 -15.45 -2.57
CA ILE A 25 -5.09 -15.99 -3.93
C ILE A 25 -3.74 -15.72 -4.59
N PRO A 26 -2.93 -16.71 -4.98
CA PRO A 26 -1.56 -16.45 -5.39
C PRO A 26 -1.45 -15.88 -6.82
N THR A 27 -1.97 -14.68 -7.08
CA THR A 27 -1.95 -14.03 -8.40
C THR A 27 -1.67 -12.54 -8.32
N ALA A 28 -0.74 -12.04 -9.14
CA ALA A 28 -0.31 -10.64 -9.12
C ALA A 28 -1.41 -9.61 -9.40
N TRP A 29 -2.44 -9.99 -10.18
CA TRP A 29 -3.55 -9.09 -10.56
C TRP A 29 -4.68 -8.99 -9.53
N PHE A 30 -4.69 -9.83 -8.49
CA PHE A 30 -5.83 -9.91 -7.57
C PHE A 30 -5.71 -8.87 -6.44
N PRO A 31 -6.70 -7.98 -6.24
CA PRO A 31 -6.66 -6.98 -5.20
C PRO A 31 -6.96 -7.61 -3.82
N PHE A 32 -5.93 -8.13 -3.15
CA PHE A 32 -6.07 -8.96 -1.95
C PHE A 32 -6.89 -8.36 -0.81
N GLN A 33 -6.57 -7.12 -0.42
CA GLN A 33 -7.23 -6.48 0.72
C GLN A 33 -8.71 -6.21 0.43
N LEU A 34 -9.02 -5.75 -0.79
CA LEU A 34 -10.39 -5.53 -1.22
C LEU A 34 -11.17 -6.85 -1.36
N GLY A 35 -10.55 -7.92 -1.87
CA GLY A 35 -11.17 -9.25 -1.92
C GLY A 35 -11.48 -9.83 -0.53
N LYS A 36 -10.60 -9.62 0.45
CA LYS A 36 -10.85 -9.97 1.86
C LYS A 36 -12.03 -9.19 2.43
N LEU A 37 -12.12 -7.90 2.12
CA LEU A 37 -13.19 -7.03 2.59
C LEU A 37 -14.54 -7.39 1.97
N ALA A 38 -14.59 -7.64 0.65
CA ALA A 38 -15.76 -8.12 -0.08
C ALA A 38 -16.31 -9.42 0.52
N LEU A 39 -15.43 -10.40 0.74
CA LEU A 39 -15.83 -11.65 1.39
C LEU A 39 -16.34 -11.44 2.82
N PHE A 40 -15.70 -10.54 3.57
CA PHE A 40 -16.13 -10.20 4.94
C PHE A 40 -17.53 -9.62 4.97
N THR A 41 -17.83 -8.61 4.15
CA THR A 41 -19.14 -7.94 4.13
C THR A 41 -20.24 -8.90 3.70
N LEU A 42 -19.98 -9.78 2.73
CA LEU A 42 -20.91 -10.83 2.30
C LEU A 42 -21.21 -11.82 3.45
N LEU A 43 -20.19 -12.29 4.17
CA LEU A 43 -20.38 -13.20 5.32
C LEU A 43 -21.04 -12.50 6.52
N VAL A 44 -20.81 -11.20 6.70
CA VAL A 44 -21.50 -10.38 7.70
C VAL A 44 -22.98 -10.22 7.35
N ALA A 45 -23.33 -10.02 6.08
CA ALA A 45 -24.73 -10.00 5.65
C ALA A 45 -25.40 -11.35 5.94
N GLY A 46 -24.76 -12.47 5.59
CA GLY A 46 -25.23 -13.81 5.94
C GLY A 46 -25.38 -14.02 7.47
N THR A 47 -24.44 -13.48 8.25
CA THR A 47 -24.49 -13.51 9.72
C THR A 47 -25.73 -12.78 10.24
N LEU A 48 -26.04 -11.60 9.69
CA LEU A 48 -27.21 -10.81 10.06
C LEU A 48 -28.52 -11.47 9.65
N ILE A 49 -28.57 -12.19 8.53
CA ILE A 49 -29.74 -13.02 8.17
C ILE A 49 -29.98 -14.07 9.26
N LEU A 50 -28.96 -14.86 9.60
CA LEU A 50 -29.09 -15.90 10.62
C LEU A 50 -29.40 -15.32 12.01
N PHE A 51 -28.82 -14.16 12.34
CA PHE A 51 -29.06 -13.45 13.59
C PHE A 51 -30.50 -12.94 13.68
N THR A 52 -31.03 -12.32 12.63
CA THR A 52 -32.41 -11.81 12.59
C THR A 52 -33.42 -12.96 12.64
N LEU A 53 -33.23 -14.02 11.84
CA LEU A 53 -34.07 -15.23 11.86
C LEU A 53 -34.01 -15.97 13.20
N GLY A 54 -32.87 -15.93 13.89
CA GLY A 54 -32.68 -16.49 15.24
C GLY A 54 -33.36 -15.69 16.36
N GLY A 55 -34.02 -14.57 16.05
CA GLY A 55 -34.61 -13.68 17.05
C GLY A 55 -33.61 -12.72 17.70
N GLY A 56 -32.44 -12.52 17.08
CA GLY A 56 -31.36 -11.68 17.58
C GLY A 56 -31.76 -10.22 17.84
N GLY A 57 -32.77 -9.69 17.15
CA GLY A 57 -33.32 -8.35 17.46
C GLY A 57 -33.86 -8.23 18.90
N ARG A 58 -34.41 -9.32 19.46
CA ARG A 58 -34.82 -9.36 20.88
C ARG A 58 -33.62 -9.42 21.81
N GLU A 59 -32.58 -10.18 21.46
CA GLU A 59 -31.33 -10.23 22.23
C GLU A 59 -30.60 -8.88 22.24
N LEU A 60 -30.60 -8.18 21.11
CA LEU A 60 -30.00 -6.86 20.95
C LEU A 60 -30.61 -5.86 21.93
N MET A 61 -31.95 -5.77 22.01
CA MET A 61 -32.62 -4.83 22.92
C MET A 61 -32.51 -5.20 24.38
N ARG A 62 -32.34 -6.50 24.70
CA ARG A 62 -32.05 -6.96 26.06
C ARG A 62 -30.60 -6.73 26.44
N ALA A 63 -29.71 -6.50 25.47
CA ALA A 63 -28.29 -6.36 25.73
C ALA A 63 -27.99 -5.08 26.51
N HIS A 64 -27.72 -5.25 27.80
CA HIS A 64 -27.27 -4.14 28.63
C HIS A 64 -25.96 -3.55 28.09
N GLY A 65 -25.92 -2.23 27.94
CA GLY A 65 -24.81 -1.52 27.29
C GLY A 65 -25.04 -1.18 25.82
N LEU A 66 -26.16 -1.60 25.21
CA LEU A 66 -26.47 -1.31 23.80
C LEU A 66 -26.35 0.19 23.47
N ARG A 67 -26.90 1.08 24.30
CA ARG A 67 -26.82 2.53 24.07
C ARG A 67 -25.38 3.04 23.99
N ALA A 68 -24.49 2.50 24.83
CA ALA A 68 -23.08 2.84 24.80
C ALA A 68 -22.37 2.21 23.59
N ALA A 69 -22.72 0.96 23.23
CA ALA A 69 -22.20 0.30 22.03
C ALA A 69 -22.57 1.07 20.74
N LEU A 70 -23.79 1.63 20.66
CA LEU A 70 -24.25 2.41 19.51
C LEU A 70 -23.50 3.75 19.35
N LEU A 71 -22.74 4.23 20.35
CA LEU A 71 -21.88 5.40 20.18
C LEU A 71 -20.80 5.19 19.12
N VAL A 72 -20.43 3.95 18.82
CA VAL A 72 -19.49 3.62 17.73
C VAL A 72 -20.05 3.99 16.34
N LEU A 73 -21.37 4.20 16.21
CA LEU A 73 -21.97 4.73 14.97
C LEU A 73 -21.71 6.23 14.77
N LEU A 74 -21.20 6.95 15.77
CA LEU A 74 -20.73 8.33 15.59
C LEU A 74 -19.55 8.39 14.60
N LEU A 75 -18.77 7.32 14.47
CA LEU A 75 -17.65 7.28 13.53
C LEU A 75 -18.11 7.43 12.07
N PRO A 76 -18.92 6.51 11.49
CA PRO A 76 -19.42 6.69 10.12
C PRO A 76 -20.31 7.93 9.97
N LEU A 77 -20.98 8.38 11.04
CA LEU A 77 -21.76 9.62 11.00
C LEU A 77 -20.87 10.86 10.82
N VAL A 78 -19.76 10.96 11.57
CA VAL A 78 -18.83 12.08 11.41
C VAL A 78 -18.15 12.03 10.06
N TYR A 79 -17.82 10.84 9.54
CA TYR A 79 -17.33 10.68 8.17
C TYR A 79 -18.35 11.17 7.13
N PHE A 80 -19.63 10.83 7.31
CA PHE A 80 -20.70 11.34 6.46
C PHE A 80 -20.81 12.87 6.53
N VAL A 81 -20.80 13.46 7.73
CA VAL A 81 -20.84 14.93 7.88
C VAL A 81 -19.59 15.61 7.30
N SER A 82 -18.41 15.00 7.49
CA SER A 82 -17.15 15.48 6.93
C SER A 82 -17.15 15.43 5.40
N SER A 83 -17.88 14.48 4.80
CA SER A 83 -17.95 14.35 3.33
C SER A 83 -18.52 15.56 2.60
N PHE A 84 -19.28 16.42 3.28
CA PHE A 84 -19.71 17.71 2.71
C PHE A 84 -18.56 18.70 2.48
N PHE A 85 -17.37 18.45 3.06
CA PHE A 85 -16.14 19.19 2.78
C PHE A 85 -15.27 18.53 1.71
N SER A 86 -15.58 17.27 1.33
CA SER A 86 -14.92 16.58 0.24
C SER A 86 -15.35 17.17 -1.10
N ILE A 87 -14.39 17.35 -2.00
CA ILE A 87 -14.66 17.82 -3.35
C ILE A 87 -15.20 16.68 -4.22
N ASP A 88 -14.76 15.44 -3.98
CA ASP A 88 -15.25 14.23 -4.64
C ASP A 88 -16.06 13.37 -3.65
N PRO A 89 -17.41 13.32 -3.80
CA PRO A 89 -18.27 12.50 -2.94
C PRO A 89 -18.05 10.99 -3.10
N ALA A 90 -17.65 10.53 -4.29
CA ALA A 90 -17.42 9.10 -4.54
C ALA A 90 -16.15 8.62 -3.82
N ILE A 91 -15.10 9.44 -3.83
CA ILE A 91 -13.88 9.21 -3.06
C ILE A 91 -14.17 9.23 -1.56
N ALA A 92 -14.98 10.15 -1.05
CA ALA A 92 -15.33 10.16 0.38
C ALA A 92 -16.11 8.92 0.83
N PHE A 93 -16.96 8.39 -0.06
CA PHE A 93 -17.79 7.23 0.27
C PHE A 93 -16.99 5.92 0.29
N MET A 94 -16.12 5.69 -0.71
CA MET A 94 -15.39 4.41 -0.89
C MET A 94 -13.91 4.54 -1.25
N GLY A 95 -13.41 5.70 -1.63
CA GLY A 95 -12.05 5.82 -2.12
C GLY A 95 -11.80 4.99 -3.38
N SER A 96 -10.56 4.52 -3.54
CA SER A 96 -10.13 3.73 -4.70
C SER A 96 -10.57 2.26 -4.60
N GLY A 97 -10.26 1.61 -3.48
CA GLY A 97 -10.57 0.19 -3.20
C GLY A 97 -11.20 -0.05 -1.83
N VAL A 98 -12.13 0.82 -1.40
CA VAL A 98 -12.75 0.82 -0.05
C VAL A 98 -11.74 1.11 1.06
N ASP A 99 -11.00 2.22 0.90
CA ASP A 99 -9.92 2.64 1.79
C ASP A 99 -10.37 2.78 3.25
N ALA A 100 -9.44 2.65 4.20
CA ALA A 100 -9.76 2.69 5.63
C ALA A 100 -10.35 4.04 6.08
N ASP A 101 -10.04 5.10 5.35
CA ASP A 101 -10.50 6.46 5.61
C ASP A 101 -11.76 6.82 4.81
N THR A 102 -12.77 5.94 4.79
CA THR A 102 -14.00 6.11 4.00
C THR A 102 -15.26 5.90 4.83
N ILE A 103 -16.39 6.44 4.36
CA ILE A 103 -17.71 6.20 4.99
C ILE A 103 -18.05 4.71 4.99
N ALA A 104 -17.84 4.03 3.86
CA ALA A 104 -18.15 2.61 3.72
C ALA A 104 -17.32 1.76 4.70
N PHE A 105 -16.01 1.97 4.76
CA PHE A 105 -15.15 1.17 5.64
C PHE A 105 -15.45 1.41 7.13
N THR A 106 -15.63 2.67 7.54
CA THR A 106 -15.97 2.97 8.93
C THR A 106 -17.33 2.41 9.34
N ALA A 107 -18.31 2.37 8.41
CA ALA A 107 -19.59 1.70 8.64
C ALA A 107 -19.42 0.18 8.79
N ILE A 108 -18.59 -0.47 7.97
CA ILE A 108 -18.26 -1.89 8.08
C ILE A 108 -17.59 -2.19 9.44
N ALA A 109 -16.62 -1.37 9.85
CA ALA A 109 -15.93 -1.53 11.14
C ALA A 109 -16.90 -1.36 12.32
N SER A 110 -17.75 -0.33 12.31
CA SER A 110 -18.77 -0.11 13.35
C SER A 110 -19.81 -1.24 13.39
N LEU A 111 -20.20 -1.80 12.24
CA LEU A 111 -21.08 -2.97 12.17
C LEU A 111 -20.42 -4.22 12.79
N ALA A 112 -19.13 -4.44 12.49
CA ALA A 112 -18.35 -5.53 13.07
C ALA A 112 -18.25 -5.41 14.60
N PHE A 113 -18.06 -4.18 15.13
CA PHE A 113 -18.09 -3.91 16.57
C PHE A 113 -19.44 -4.26 17.18
N ILE A 114 -20.55 -3.79 16.61
CA ILE A 114 -21.90 -4.03 17.14
C ILE A 114 -22.25 -5.52 17.13
N LEU A 115 -21.96 -6.22 16.03
CA LEU A 115 -22.19 -7.66 15.94
C LEU A 115 -21.36 -8.42 16.98
N SER A 116 -20.08 -8.10 17.09
CA SER A 116 -19.19 -8.73 18.07
C SER A 116 -19.64 -8.46 19.51
N PHE A 117 -20.06 -7.23 19.80
CA PHE A 117 -20.64 -6.83 21.08
C PHE A 117 -21.82 -7.69 21.48
N VAL A 118 -22.69 -8.11 20.55
CA VAL A 118 -23.87 -8.92 20.88
C VAL A 118 -23.52 -10.41 20.93
N LEU A 119 -22.75 -10.89 19.96
CA LEU A 119 -22.51 -12.33 19.76
C LEU A 119 -21.59 -12.94 20.83
N PHE A 120 -20.68 -12.16 21.42
CA PHE A 120 -19.60 -12.67 22.29
C PHE A 120 -19.65 -12.18 23.75
N ARG A 121 -20.84 -11.94 24.32
CA ARG A 121 -21.01 -11.39 25.68
C ARG A 121 -20.80 -12.37 26.85
N THR A 122 -20.78 -13.68 26.60
CA THR A 122 -20.67 -14.70 27.69
C THR A 122 -19.22 -15.15 27.83
N LEU A 123 -18.82 -15.67 28.99
CA LEU A 123 -17.49 -16.27 29.16
C LEU A 123 -17.18 -17.30 28.05
N ARG A 124 -18.14 -18.19 27.76
CA ARG A 124 -17.98 -19.23 26.73
C ARG A 124 -17.77 -18.63 25.34
N THR A 125 -18.58 -17.65 24.95
CA THR A 125 -18.50 -17.06 23.61
C THR A 125 -17.29 -16.13 23.46
N HIS A 126 -16.99 -15.30 24.46
CA HIS A 126 -15.79 -14.45 24.48
C HIS A 126 -14.50 -15.28 24.43
N THR A 127 -14.44 -16.36 25.21
CA THR A 127 -13.31 -17.31 25.18
C THR A 127 -13.21 -18.04 23.84
N LEU A 128 -14.33 -18.34 23.19
CA LEU A 128 -14.34 -18.94 21.85
C LEU A 128 -13.71 -17.98 20.83
N LEU A 129 -14.12 -16.70 20.80
CA LEU A 129 -13.56 -15.69 19.90
C LEU A 129 -12.05 -15.54 20.11
N THR A 130 -11.61 -15.33 21.34
CA THR A 130 -10.19 -15.15 21.66
C THR A 130 -9.36 -16.39 21.29
N LYS A 131 -9.89 -17.60 21.49
CA LYS A 131 -9.25 -18.85 21.02
C LYS A 131 -9.17 -18.93 19.49
N VAL A 132 -10.24 -18.57 18.78
CA VAL A 132 -10.23 -18.55 17.31
C VAL A 132 -9.17 -17.58 16.80
N VAL A 133 -9.10 -16.36 17.35
CA VAL A 133 -8.07 -15.38 16.99
C VAL A 133 -6.67 -15.91 17.31
N PHE A 134 -6.45 -16.46 18.50
CA PHE A 134 -5.17 -17.07 18.89
C PHE A 134 -4.71 -18.14 17.89
N TRP A 135 -5.57 -19.11 17.59
CA TRP A 135 -5.21 -20.21 16.69
C TRP A 135 -5.06 -19.78 15.23
N THR A 136 -5.82 -18.77 14.80
CA THR A 136 -5.67 -18.18 13.46
C THR A 136 -4.30 -17.51 13.33
N LEU A 137 -3.92 -16.67 14.29
CA LEU A 137 -2.60 -16.03 14.32
C LEU A 137 -1.48 -17.05 14.44
N ALA A 138 -1.64 -18.09 15.25
CA ALA A 138 -0.67 -19.18 15.34
C ALA A 138 -0.51 -19.92 14.01
N GLY A 139 -1.61 -20.19 13.30
CA GLY A 139 -1.60 -20.80 11.96
C GLY A 139 -0.89 -19.93 10.93
N VAL A 140 -1.21 -18.63 10.88
CA VAL A 140 -0.52 -17.66 10.00
C VAL A 140 0.97 -17.62 10.31
N THR A 141 1.33 -17.59 11.59
CA THR A 141 2.73 -17.49 12.02
C THR A 141 3.51 -18.76 11.68
N ALA A 142 2.91 -19.93 11.89
CA ALA A 142 3.49 -21.20 11.49
C ALA A 142 3.67 -21.28 9.97
N PHE A 143 2.67 -20.84 9.19
CA PHE A 143 2.78 -20.75 7.74
C PHE A 143 3.95 -19.84 7.33
N GLN A 144 4.07 -18.64 7.92
CA GLN A 144 5.17 -17.74 7.57
C GLN A 144 6.53 -18.33 7.93
N LEU A 145 6.67 -18.97 9.09
CA LEU A 145 7.90 -19.63 9.48
C LEU A 145 8.32 -20.67 8.44
N LEU A 146 7.38 -21.47 7.94
CA LEU A 146 7.63 -22.44 6.88
C LEU A 146 8.05 -21.77 5.56
N VAL A 147 7.41 -20.67 5.16
CA VAL A 147 7.81 -19.89 3.96
C VAL A 147 9.22 -19.32 4.10
N ILE A 148 9.59 -18.80 5.27
CA ILE A 148 10.93 -18.25 5.51
C ILE A 148 12.01 -19.36 5.44
N LEU A 149 11.73 -20.53 6.01
CA LEU A 149 12.68 -21.64 6.08
C LEU A 149 12.84 -22.38 4.75
N PHE A 150 11.73 -22.60 4.03
CA PHE A 150 11.71 -23.50 2.86
C PHE A 150 11.43 -22.76 1.53
N GLY A 151 10.83 -21.56 1.56
CA GLY A 151 10.47 -20.81 0.35
C GLY A 151 9.63 -21.63 -0.63
N THR A 152 9.98 -21.55 -1.92
CA THR A 152 9.28 -22.24 -3.01
C THR A 152 9.43 -23.75 -3.01
N SER A 153 10.36 -24.31 -2.21
CA SER A 153 10.51 -25.77 -2.09
C SER A 153 9.34 -26.43 -1.39
N LEU A 154 8.65 -25.70 -0.49
CA LEU A 154 7.46 -26.19 0.22
C LEU A 154 6.16 -25.74 -0.45
N VAL A 155 6.11 -24.50 -0.94
CA VAL A 155 4.93 -23.93 -1.59
C VAL A 155 5.31 -23.57 -3.03
N PRO A 156 5.02 -24.43 -4.03
CA PRO A 156 5.45 -24.25 -5.42
C PRO A 156 4.60 -23.20 -6.16
N LEU A 157 4.48 -22.02 -5.57
CA LEU A 157 3.78 -20.86 -6.12
C LEU A 157 4.80 -19.72 -6.24
N SER A 158 4.92 -19.14 -7.43
CA SER A 158 5.88 -18.07 -7.73
C SER A 158 5.73 -16.84 -6.83
N VAL A 159 4.52 -16.59 -6.34
CA VAL A 159 4.23 -15.46 -5.43
C VAL A 159 4.97 -15.57 -4.09
N PHE A 160 5.31 -16.78 -3.62
CA PHE A 160 6.12 -16.98 -2.40
C PHE A 160 7.62 -17.11 -2.66
N SER A 161 8.07 -16.74 -3.87
CA SER A 161 9.52 -16.55 -4.12
C SER A 161 10.08 -15.41 -3.27
N ASP A 162 9.29 -14.36 -3.07
CA ASP A 162 9.53 -13.34 -2.05
C ASP A 162 9.06 -13.85 -0.68
N ARG A 163 10.02 -14.01 0.24
CA ARG A 163 9.79 -14.52 1.60
C ARG A 163 9.05 -13.53 2.51
N SER A 164 8.85 -12.28 2.09
CA SER A 164 8.09 -11.27 2.83
C SER A 164 6.58 -11.34 2.57
N VAL A 165 6.16 -12.00 1.49
CA VAL A 165 4.74 -12.21 1.18
C VAL A 165 4.11 -13.12 2.24
N ASN A 166 2.97 -12.70 2.78
CA ASN A 166 2.30 -13.35 3.90
C ASN A 166 0.77 -13.31 3.77
N LEU A 167 0.08 -14.07 4.62
CA LEU A 167 -1.38 -14.22 4.54
C LEU A 167 -2.16 -13.01 5.07
N ILE A 168 -1.60 -12.20 5.98
CA ILE A 168 -2.32 -11.07 6.59
C ILE A 168 -2.33 -9.88 5.63
N GLY A 169 -1.19 -9.52 5.06
CA GLY A 169 -1.05 -8.37 4.18
C GLY A 169 0.37 -7.81 4.24
N LYS A 170 0.52 -6.61 4.80
CA LYS A 170 1.81 -5.92 4.90
C LYS A 170 2.76 -6.65 5.85
N TRP A 171 4.07 -6.44 5.69
CA TRP A 171 5.08 -7.10 6.52
C TRP A 171 5.00 -6.65 7.99
N ASN A 172 4.75 -5.37 8.21
CA ASN A 172 4.56 -4.82 9.55
C ASN A 172 3.21 -5.24 10.16
N ASP A 173 2.16 -5.49 9.35
CA ASP A 173 0.89 -6.06 9.84
C ASP A 173 1.07 -7.47 10.41
N LEU A 174 1.88 -8.30 9.74
CA LEU A 174 2.30 -9.59 10.28
C LEU A 174 3.03 -9.40 11.62
N GLY A 175 3.89 -8.38 11.72
CA GLY A 175 4.57 -8.01 12.97
C GLY A 175 3.59 -7.67 14.10
N LEU A 176 2.52 -6.92 13.81
CA LEU A 176 1.45 -6.66 14.78
C LEU A 176 0.71 -7.96 15.18
N GLY A 177 0.41 -8.83 14.21
CA GLY A 177 -0.22 -10.13 14.46
C GLY A 177 0.62 -11.05 15.36
N ILE A 178 1.92 -11.16 15.07
CA ILE A 178 2.89 -11.93 15.87
C ILE A 178 3.07 -11.31 17.25
N GLY A 179 3.14 -9.97 17.33
CA GLY A 179 3.20 -9.24 18.60
C GLY A 179 1.99 -9.55 19.48
N LEU A 180 0.76 -9.52 18.92
CA LEU A 180 -0.46 -9.88 19.65
C LEU A 180 -0.43 -11.34 20.12
N LEU A 181 -0.03 -12.27 19.25
CA LEU A 181 0.08 -13.68 19.60
C LEU A 181 1.09 -13.89 20.74
N LEU A 182 2.24 -13.22 20.68
CA LEU A 182 3.26 -13.26 21.73
C LEU A 182 2.71 -12.73 23.05
N MET A 183 1.97 -11.62 23.05
CA MET A 183 1.31 -11.10 24.26
C MET A 183 0.33 -12.12 24.85
N PHE A 184 -0.46 -12.82 24.03
CA PHE A 184 -1.32 -13.90 24.50
C PHE A 184 -0.55 -15.06 25.10
N VAL A 185 0.55 -15.49 24.47
CA VAL A 185 1.43 -16.57 24.98
C VAL A 185 2.04 -16.19 26.33
N ILE A 186 2.58 -14.98 26.46
CA ILE A 186 3.20 -14.48 27.69
C ILE A 186 2.15 -14.29 28.80
N ALA A 187 0.99 -13.71 28.49
CA ALA A 187 -0.11 -13.60 29.46
C ALA A 187 -0.55 -14.98 29.97
N HIS A 188 -0.60 -16.00 29.11
CA HIS A 188 -0.95 -17.36 29.51
C HIS A 188 0.14 -18.00 30.37
N LEU A 189 1.42 -17.80 30.04
CA LEU A 189 2.58 -18.28 30.81
C LEU A 189 2.62 -17.74 32.25
N GLU A 190 2.23 -16.47 32.44
CA GLU A 190 2.31 -15.81 33.75
C GLU A 190 1.04 -15.96 34.59
N LEU A 191 -0.15 -15.95 33.96
CA LEU A 191 -1.42 -15.92 34.70
C LEU A 191 -2.05 -17.31 34.91
N SER A 192 -1.69 -18.30 34.08
CA SER A 192 -2.31 -19.63 34.12
C SER A 192 -1.43 -20.64 34.83
N PRO A 193 -1.98 -21.49 35.72
CA PRO A 193 -1.22 -22.56 36.34
C PRO A 193 -0.91 -23.62 35.27
N MET A 194 0.36 -24.02 35.16
CA MET A 194 0.82 -24.97 34.15
C MET A 194 1.78 -26.00 34.74
N THR A 195 1.79 -27.19 34.15
CA THR A 195 2.87 -28.17 34.37
C THR A 195 4.18 -27.66 33.76
N LEU A 196 5.31 -28.15 34.26
CA LEU A 196 6.63 -27.76 33.75
C LEU A 196 6.75 -27.99 32.24
N VAL A 197 6.29 -29.14 31.74
CA VAL A 197 6.31 -29.49 30.31
C VAL A 197 5.54 -28.46 29.48
N ARG A 198 4.31 -28.12 29.88
CA ARG A 198 3.49 -27.13 29.16
C ARG A 198 4.13 -25.75 29.22
N ARG A 199 4.72 -25.39 30.36
CA ARG A 199 5.44 -24.12 30.52
C ARG A 199 6.65 -24.03 29.59
N SER A 200 7.43 -25.10 29.47
CA SER A 200 8.57 -25.18 28.53
C SER A 200 8.13 -25.08 27.06
N ILE A 201 7.02 -25.72 26.68
CA ILE A 201 6.47 -25.62 25.32
C ILE A 201 6.08 -24.18 25.00
N TYR A 202 5.29 -23.53 25.87
CA TYR A 202 4.90 -22.13 25.65
C TYR A 202 6.11 -21.19 25.66
N GLY A 203 7.13 -21.45 26.49
CA GLY A 203 8.39 -20.71 26.47
C GLY A 203 9.15 -20.86 25.14
N GLY A 204 9.21 -22.08 24.59
CA GLY A 204 9.79 -22.34 23.27
C GLY A 204 9.03 -21.62 22.15
N VAL A 205 7.69 -21.66 22.19
CA VAL A 205 6.85 -20.90 21.24
C VAL A 205 7.13 -19.40 21.36
N ALA A 206 7.19 -18.85 22.58
CA ALA A 206 7.51 -17.44 22.79
C ALA A 206 8.88 -17.05 22.18
N ALA A 207 9.90 -17.89 22.35
CA ALA A 207 11.22 -17.67 21.75
C ALA A 207 11.18 -17.64 20.21
N VAL A 208 10.41 -18.54 19.58
CA VAL A 208 10.22 -18.55 18.12
C VAL A 208 9.49 -17.28 17.65
N LEU A 209 8.46 -16.84 18.38
CA LEU A 209 7.73 -15.60 18.05
C LEU A 209 8.63 -14.36 18.16
N VAL A 210 9.49 -14.30 19.18
CA VAL A 210 10.50 -13.24 19.35
C VAL A 210 11.49 -13.24 18.18
N LEU A 211 11.97 -14.42 17.75
CA LEU A 211 12.86 -14.55 16.59
C LEU A 211 12.19 -14.04 15.31
N LEU A 212 10.94 -14.42 15.06
CA LEU A 212 10.20 -13.95 13.89
C LEU A 212 9.99 -12.43 13.94
N LEU A 213 9.67 -11.86 15.10
CA LEU A 213 9.54 -10.42 15.25
C LEU A 213 10.88 -9.69 15.08
N ALA A 214 12.01 -10.34 15.39
CA ALA A 214 13.35 -9.83 15.12
C ALA A 214 13.68 -9.80 13.62
N ILE A 215 13.22 -10.79 12.86
CA ILE A 215 13.32 -10.79 11.38
C ILE A 215 12.46 -9.67 10.79
N ILE A 216 11.27 -9.42 11.36
CA ILE A 216 10.39 -8.33 10.90
C ILE A 216 10.96 -6.95 11.26
N ASN A 217 11.55 -6.83 12.46
CA ASN A 217 12.16 -5.62 12.98
C ASN A 217 11.26 -4.38 12.94
N PHE A 218 10.03 -4.53 13.46
CA PHE A 218 9.07 -3.44 13.51
C PHE A 218 9.10 -2.72 14.88
N GLY A 219 9.70 -1.53 14.93
CA GLY A 219 9.91 -0.79 16.19
C GLY A 219 8.64 -0.52 17.01
N VAL A 220 7.50 -0.27 16.35
CA VAL A 220 6.21 -0.03 17.04
C VAL A 220 5.76 -1.28 17.79
N ALA A 221 5.92 -2.48 17.22
CA ALA A 221 5.56 -3.73 17.89
C ALA A 221 6.42 -3.98 19.14
N TRP A 222 7.74 -3.69 19.07
CA TRP A 222 8.64 -3.78 20.22
C TRP A 222 8.29 -2.79 21.34
N GLY A 223 7.95 -1.54 20.98
CA GLY A 223 7.48 -0.53 21.94
C GLY A 223 6.22 -0.97 22.69
N PHE A 224 5.25 -1.54 21.98
CA PHE A 224 4.06 -2.10 22.61
C PHE A 224 4.34 -3.32 23.48
N LEU A 225 5.21 -4.23 23.05
CA LEU A 225 5.63 -5.38 23.85
C LEU A 225 6.32 -4.96 25.15
N LEU A 226 7.13 -3.89 25.11
CA LEU A 226 7.74 -3.33 26.31
C LEU A 226 6.67 -2.82 27.28
N GLY A 227 5.75 -1.97 26.81
CA GLY A 227 4.67 -1.43 27.64
C GLY A 227 3.77 -2.53 28.22
N PHE A 228 3.40 -3.52 27.41
CA PHE A 228 2.67 -4.70 27.84
C PHE A 228 3.41 -5.50 28.91
N SER A 229 4.71 -5.75 28.71
CA SER A 229 5.54 -6.52 29.64
C SER A 229 5.63 -5.85 31.02
N ILE A 230 5.79 -4.52 31.04
CA ILE A 230 5.79 -3.72 32.28
C ILE A 230 4.42 -3.82 32.97
N ALA A 231 3.33 -3.62 32.23
CA ALA A 231 1.97 -3.68 32.77
C ALA A 231 1.65 -5.07 33.34
N LEU A 232 2.00 -6.14 32.61
CA LEU A 232 1.78 -7.51 33.06
C LEU A 232 2.60 -7.84 34.32
N ALA A 233 3.87 -7.41 34.38
CA ALA A 233 4.71 -7.62 35.55
C ALA A 233 4.12 -6.94 36.80
N LEU A 234 3.59 -5.71 36.65
CA LEU A 234 2.88 -5.02 37.73
C LEU A 234 1.60 -5.77 38.16
N VAL A 235 0.81 -6.25 37.20
CA VAL A 235 -0.42 -7.02 37.50
C VAL A 235 -0.08 -8.29 38.29
N VAL A 236 0.92 -9.06 37.86
CA VAL A 236 1.36 -10.28 38.57
C VAL A 236 1.80 -9.94 39.99
N PHE A 237 2.61 -8.89 40.15
CA PHE A 237 3.07 -8.43 41.46
C PHE A 237 1.91 -8.07 42.41
N PHE A 238 0.90 -7.34 41.93
CA PHE A 238 -0.27 -6.98 42.75
C PHE A 238 -1.13 -8.18 43.11
N LEU A 239 -1.36 -9.11 42.16
CA LEU A 239 -2.15 -10.32 42.41
C LEU A 239 -1.50 -11.21 43.49
N GLU A 240 -0.17 -11.31 43.51
CA GLU A 240 0.54 -12.06 44.55
C GLU A 240 0.45 -11.39 45.92
N ARG A 241 0.41 -10.06 45.98
CA ARG A 241 0.29 -9.31 47.23
C ARG A 241 -1.09 -9.47 47.85
N GLU A 242 -2.15 -9.48 47.03
CA GLU A 242 -3.54 -9.60 47.49
C GLU A 242 -3.87 -11.02 48.00
N GLY A 243 -3.21 -12.05 47.46
CA GLY A 243 -3.28 -13.42 47.98
C GLY A 243 -2.59 -13.64 49.35
N ARG A 244 -1.88 -12.63 49.87
CA ARG A 244 -1.28 -12.66 51.21
C ARG A 244 -2.30 -12.10 52.21
N GLY A 245 -3.01 -12.99 52.90
CA GLY A 245 -3.73 -12.63 54.13
C GLY A 245 -2.79 -11.94 55.14
N ALA A 246 -3.36 -11.12 56.02
CA ALA A 246 -2.68 -10.16 56.91
C ALA A 246 -1.60 -10.70 57.89
N SER A 247 -1.18 -11.97 57.80
CA SER A 247 -0.41 -12.68 58.83
C SER A 247 1.11 -12.78 58.62
N SER A 248 1.72 -12.10 57.65
CA SER A 248 3.19 -12.11 57.49
C SER A 248 3.76 -10.70 57.28
N HIS A 249 3.90 -9.95 58.38
CA HIS A 249 4.40 -8.57 58.36
C HIS A 249 5.91 -8.41 58.64
N ASN A 250 6.66 -9.46 59.01
CA ASN A 250 8.00 -9.28 59.60
C ASN A 250 9.16 -10.05 58.93
N SER A 251 9.27 -10.05 57.60
CA SER A 251 10.53 -10.49 56.96
C SER A 251 10.91 -9.60 55.78
N PHE A 252 12.18 -9.18 55.70
CA PHE A 252 12.74 -8.46 54.54
C PHE A 252 12.54 -9.22 53.22
N LEU A 253 12.51 -10.56 53.29
CA LEU A 253 12.17 -11.46 52.18
C LEU A 253 10.69 -11.38 51.73
N ALA A 254 9.78 -10.77 52.51
CA ALA A 254 8.41 -10.50 52.09
C ALA A 254 8.31 -9.35 51.08
N LEU A 255 9.36 -8.55 50.86
CA LEU A 255 9.40 -7.53 49.79
C LEU A 255 9.51 -8.17 48.39
N PHE A 256 9.97 -9.41 48.29
CA PHE A 256 10.13 -10.10 47.00
C PHE A 256 8.91 -11.00 46.69
N PRO A 257 8.37 -10.97 45.46
CA PRO A 257 7.30 -11.87 45.01
C PRO A 257 7.77 -13.33 44.99
N ARG A 258 6.85 -14.30 45.19
CA ARG A 258 7.19 -15.75 45.15
C ARG A 258 7.34 -16.25 43.72
N ALA A 259 6.61 -15.67 42.76
CA ALA A 259 6.85 -15.86 41.34
C ALA A 259 7.19 -14.50 40.71
N THR A 260 8.48 -14.28 40.48
CA THR A 260 8.94 -13.18 39.63
C THR A 260 8.39 -13.42 38.22
N PRO A 261 7.79 -12.41 37.56
CA PRO A 261 7.23 -12.54 36.21
C PRO A 261 8.36 -12.57 35.16
N TRP A 262 9.16 -13.64 35.18
CA TRP A 262 10.40 -13.75 34.41
C TRP A 262 10.18 -13.67 32.90
N PHE A 263 9.06 -14.18 32.38
CA PHE A 263 8.78 -14.10 30.95
C PHE A 263 8.43 -12.68 30.53
N ALA A 264 7.66 -11.96 31.35
CA ALA A 264 7.37 -10.55 31.11
C ALA A 264 8.66 -9.72 31.16
N ILE A 265 9.50 -9.90 32.20
CA ILE A 265 10.77 -9.17 32.34
C ILE A 265 11.71 -9.48 31.17
N ALA A 266 11.90 -10.76 30.83
CA ALA A 266 12.76 -11.16 29.72
C ALA A 266 12.29 -10.55 28.39
N THR A 267 10.98 -10.61 28.11
CA THR A 267 10.41 -10.00 26.91
C THR A 267 10.61 -8.48 26.91
N GLY A 268 10.43 -7.81 28.04
CA GLY A 268 10.70 -6.38 28.18
C GLY A 268 12.16 -6.01 27.89
N VAL A 269 13.12 -6.78 28.41
CA VAL A 269 14.55 -6.57 28.14
C VAL A 269 14.85 -6.75 26.65
N VAL A 270 14.33 -7.82 26.04
CA VAL A 270 14.49 -8.06 24.59
C VAL A 270 13.90 -6.91 23.78
N SER A 271 12.71 -6.41 24.13
CA SER A 271 12.12 -5.25 23.46
C SER A 271 13.01 -4.01 23.53
N VAL A 272 13.63 -3.71 24.68
CA VAL A 272 14.57 -2.58 24.80
C VAL A 272 15.75 -2.76 23.85
N VAL A 273 16.33 -3.96 23.79
CA VAL A 273 17.44 -4.25 22.88
C VAL A 273 17.04 -3.99 21.42
N PHE A 274 15.87 -4.45 20.98
CA PHE A 274 15.42 -4.24 19.60
C PHE A 274 15.02 -2.78 19.29
N ILE A 275 14.52 -2.03 20.27
CA ILE A 275 14.22 -0.60 20.08
C ILE A 275 15.50 0.19 19.77
N PHE A 276 16.62 -0.11 20.43
CA PHE A 276 17.87 0.64 20.26
C PHE A 276 18.85 0.04 19.26
N PHE A 277 18.91 -1.29 19.14
CA PHE A 277 19.89 -2.03 18.34
C PHE A 277 19.27 -2.92 17.25
N GLY A 278 17.94 -2.84 17.06
CA GLY A 278 17.21 -3.75 16.17
C GLY A 278 17.66 -3.69 14.70
N SER A 279 18.02 -2.52 14.18
CA SER A 279 18.49 -2.37 12.79
C SER A 279 19.79 -3.14 12.51
N GLY A 280 20.79 -3.03 13.39
CA GLY A 280 22.07 -3.76 13.24
C GLY A 280 21.90 -5.27 13.43
N ILE A 281 21.05 -5.68 14.38
CA ILE A 281 20.70 -7.09 14.58
C ILE A 281 19.97 -7.63 13.35
N ASN A 282 18.99 -6.89 12.83
CA ASN A 282 18.22 -7.29 11.66
C ASN A 282 19.10 -7.42 10.41
N ALA A 283 20.02 -6.49 10.16
CA ALA A 283 20.99 -6.58 9.06
C ALA A 283 21.85 -7.85 9.15
N SER A 284 22.24 -8.24 10.37
CA SER A 284 22.99 -9.48 10.60
C SER A 284 22.13 -10.71 10.32
N ILE A 285 20.87 -10.71 10.75
CA ILE A 285 19.92 -11.81 10.50
C ILE A 285 19.62 -11.94 8.99
N THR A 286 19.38 -10.84 8.29
CA THR A 286 19.01 -10.84 6.87
C THR A 286 20.17 -11.22 5.95
N SER A 287 21.42 -11.09 6.41
CA SER A 287 22.59 -11.63 5.71
C SER A 287 22.58 -13.15 5.61
N VAL A 288 21.96 -13.84 6.58
CA VAL A 288 21.84 -15.32 6.61
C VAL A 288 20.49 -15.78 6.05
N LEU A 289 19.42 -15.05 6.38
CA LEU A 289 18.06 -15.31 5.91
C LEU A 289 17.56 -14.10 5.12
N PRO A 290 17.78 -14.04 3.79
CA PRO A 290 17.44 -12.88 2.99
C PRO A 290 15.92 -12.69 2.92
N VAL A 291 15.42 -11.82 3.80
CA VAL A 291 14.04 -11.34 3.83
C VAL A 291 14.12 -9.82 3.85
N THR A 292 13.78 -9.19 2.74
CA THR A 292 13.80 -7.72 2.60
C THR A 292 12.39 -7.24 2.36
N SER A 293 11.90 -6.33 3.21
CA SER A 293 10.63 -5.64 3.00
C SER A 293 10.83 -4.16 3.29
N LEU A 294 10.35 -3.30 2.39
CA LEU A 294 10.41 -1.86 2.53
C LEU A 294 9.00 -1.30 2.52
N GLU A 295 8.56 -0.79 3.66
CA GLU A 295 7.32 -0.03 3.77
C GLU A 295 7.65 1.45 3.93
N VAL A 296 7.21 2.24 2.96
CA VAL A 296 7.42 3.68 2.94
C VAL A 296 6.13 4.37 3.33
N ARG A 297 6.24 5.40 4.18
CA ARG A 297 5.13 6.26 4.57
C ARG A 297 5.64 7.66 4.87
N PRO A 298 4.78 8.69 4.84
CA PRO A 298 5.14 10.02 5.28
C PRO A 298 5.64 10.03 6.73
N SER A 299 6.59 10.92 7.01
CA SER A 299 7.03 11.17 8.38
C SER A 299 5.92 11.85 9.21
N TYR A 300 6.06 11.82 10.53
CA TYR A 300 5.14 12.53 11.43
C TYR A 300 5.06 14.02 11.11
N THR A 301 6.21 14.68 10.91
CA THR A 301 6.28 16.12 10.61
C THR A 301 5.68 16.43 9.25
N SER A 302 6.06 15.69 8.20
CA SER A 302 5.49 15.90 6.86
C SER A 302 3.97 15.70 6.83
N THR A 303 3.44 14.77 7.64
CA THR A 303 1.99 14.58 7.78
C THR A 303 1.32 15.79 8.43
N LEU A 304 1.93 16.35 9.49
CA LEU A 304 1.43 17.54 10.16
C LEU A 304 1.50 18.77 9.25
N ASP A 305 2.58 18.96 8.49
CA ASP A 305 2.74 20.10 7.60
C ASP A 305 1.65 20.11 6.53
N VAL A 306 1.40 18.96 5.89
CA VAL A 306 0.33 18.79 4.90
C VAL A 306 -1.05 19.02 5.51
N MET A 307 -1.28 18.51 6.73
CA MET A 307 -2.54 18.72 7.46
C MET A 307 -2.78 20.18 7.80
N ASN A 308 -1.77 20.87 8.33
CA ASN A 308 -1.88 22.26 8.73
C ASN A 308 -2.13 23.16 7.53
N ALA A 309 -1.42 22.90 6.42
CA ALA A 309 -1.61 23.64 5.17
C ALA A 309 -3.02 23.44 4.59
N SER A 310 -3.59 22.23 4.65
CA SER A 310 -4.92 21.96 4.08
C SER A 310 -6.08 22.53 4.91
N GLN A 311 -5.86 22.75 6.21
CA GLN A 311 -6.86 23.26 7.16
C GLN A 311 -6.74 24.76 7.45
N GLU A 312 -5.73 25.44 6.88
CA GLU A 312 -5.42 26.83 7.18
C GLU A 312 -6.62 27.76 6.95
N GLY A 313 -6.90 28.62 7.94
CA GLY A 313 -7.96 29.63 7.86
C GLY A 313 -9.40 29.12 8.00
N SER A 314 -9.65 27.84 8.30
CA SER A 314 -11.02 27.29 8.42
C SER A 314 -11.25 26.47 9.71
N LEU A 315 -12.00 27.05 10.65
CA LEU A 315 -12.45 26.32 11.86
C LEU A 315 -13.29 25.08 11.53
N GLY A 316 -14.06 25.12 10.44
CA GLY A 316 -14.82 23.97 9.95
C GLY A 316 -13.92 22.80 9.56
N ARG A 317 -12.83 23.08 8.84
CA ARG A 317 -11.84 22.05 8.45
C ARG A 317 -11.01 21.55 9.62
N VAL A 318 -10.77 22.36 10.65
CA VAL A 318 -10.14 21.85 11.88
C VAL A 318 -11.07 20.88 12.63
N ALA A 319 -12.37 21.20 12.70
CA ALA A 319 -13.33 20.38 13.43
C ALA A 319 -13.72 19.08 12.69
N LEU A 320 -13.95 19.17 11.37
CA LEU A 320 -14.51 18.11 10.52
C LEU A 320 -13.55 17.65 9.41
N GLY A 321 -12.37 18.22 9.28
CA GLY A 321 -11.37 17.83 8.29
C GLY A 321 -11.68 18.32 6.87
N THR A 322 -10.87 17.87 5.91
CA THR A 322 -11.03 18.16 4.47
C THR A 322 -12.01 17.24 3.75
N GLY A 323 -12.59 16.25 4.45
CA GLY A 323 -13.42 15.20 3.88
C GLY A 323 -12.72 13.83 3.93
N PRO A 324 -13.45 12.72 4.07
CA PRO A 324 -12.86 11.38 4.05
C PRO A 324 -12.06 11.10 2.78
N ASN A 325 -10.95 10.38 2.93
CA ASN A 325 -10.09 9.90 1.83
C ASN A 325 -9.46 11.00 0.96
N THR A 326 -9.36 12.23 1.47
CA THR A 326 -8.76 13.38 0.76
C THR A 326 -7.26 13.58 1.06
N PHE A 327 -6.64 12.71 1.85
CA PHE A 327 -5.23 12.87 2.23
C PHE A 327 -4.28 12.86 1.03
N SER A 328 -4.54 12.01 0.02
CA SER A 328 -3.74 11.98 -1.21
C SER A 328 -3.75 13.32 -1.95
N GLU A 329 -4.93 13.95 -2.04
CA GLU A 329 -5.10 15.28 -2.67
C GLU A 329 -4.35 16.35 -1.88
N ASN A 330 -4.48 16.34 -0.55
CA ASN A 330 -3.74 17.27 0.30
C ASN A 330 -2.22 17.05 0.16
N TRP A 331 -1.78 15.81 0.06
CA TRP A 331 -0.39 15.44 -0.10
C TRP A 331 0.17 15.98 -1.41
N ILE A 332 -0.43 15.70 -2.56
CA ILE A 332 0.10 16.18 -3.86
C ILE A 332 0.18 17.71 -3.93
N MET A 333 -0.76 18.40 -3.26
CA MET A 333 -0.79 19.88 -3.22
C MET A 333 0.26 20.48 -2.27
N HIS A 334 0.53 19.86 -1.13
CA HIS A 334 1.35 20.45 -0.06
C HIS A 334 2.60 19.62 0.31
N LYS A 335 2.96 18.63 -0.52
CA LYS A 335 4.13 17.76 -0.31
C LYS A 335 5.40 18.61 -0.06
N PRO A 336 6.14 18.37 1.03
CA PRO A 336 7.38 19.10 1.31
C PRO A 336 8.42 18.94 0.19
N ALA A 337 9.16 20.01 -0.09
CA ALA A 337 10.13 20.04 -1.19
C ALA A 337 11.26 19.01 -1.03
N GLU A 338 11.61 18.65 0.20
CA GLU A 338 12.63 17.65 0.53
C GLU A 338 12.25 16.26 0.01
N VAL A 339 10.94 15.93 -0.02
CA VAL A 339 10.45 14.65 -0.53
C VAL A 339 10.78 14.49 -2.02
N ASN A 340 10.81 15.59 -2.79
CA ASN A 340 11.15 15.53 -4.21
C ASN A 340 12.60 15.09 -4.46
N GLN A 341 13.50 15.34 -3.51
CA GLN A 341 14.89 14.91 -3.64
C GLN A 341 15.07 13.44 -3.25
N SER A 342 14.09 12.82 -2.61
CA SER A 342 14.11 11.40 -2.22
C SER A 342 13.91 10.44 -3.40
N LEU A 343 14.11 9.14 -3.15
CA LEU A 343 13.78 8.06 -4.09
C LEU A 343 12.27 7.87 -4.28
N PHE A 344 11.44 8.39 -3.36
CA PHE A 344 9.98 8.19 -3.32
C PHE A 344 9.20 9.44 -3.78
N TRP A 345 9.85 10.33 -4.52
CA TRP A 345 9.30 11.62 -4.94
C TRP A 345 8.00 11.52 -5.74
N ASN A 346 7.82 10.43 -6.48
CA ASN A 346 6.68 10.13 -7.34
C ASN A 346 5.58 9.31 -6.65
N LEU A 347 5.70 9.04 -5.34
CA LEU A 347 4.66 8.33 -4.59
C LEU A 347 3.58 9.32 -4.14
N ASP A 348 2.35 9.05 -4.56
CA ASP A 348 1.14 9.71 -4.09
C ASP A 348 0.65 8.98 -2.83
N PHE A 349 1.04 9.47 -1.66
CA PHE A 349 0.67 8.83 -0.40
C PHE A 349 -0.82 9.06 -0.09
N ALA A 350 -1.60 7.99 -0.11
CA ALA A 350 -3.02 8.03 0.28
C ALA A 350 -3.25 8.14 1.80
N VAL A 351 -2.22 7.92 2.60
CA VAL A 351 -2.27 7.92 4.07
C VAL A 351 -1.02 8.58 4.64
N GLY A 352 -1.17 9.24 5.77
CA GLY A 352 -0.08 9.87 6.51
C GLY A 352 0.68 8.89 7.40
N PHE A 353 1.33 9.42 8.44
CA PHE A 353 2.12 8.65 9.40
C PHE A 353 1.33 7.52 10.08
N SER A 354 0.08 7.76 10.47
CA SER A 354 -0.79 6.76 11.12
C SER A 354 -2.25 6.93 10.71
N THR A 355 -3.08 5.90 10.91
CA THR A 355 -4.51 5.98 10.62
C THR A 355 -5.17 7.11 11.39
N LEU A 356 -4.84 7.27 12.68
CA LEU A 356 -5.45 8.32 13.50
C LEU A 356 -4.98 9.73 13.10
N LEU A 357 -3.70 9.91 12.75
CA LEU A 357 -3.20 11.21 12.32
C LEU A 357 -3.74 11.59 10.93
N THR A 358 -3.92 10.60 10.06
CA THR A 358 -4.60 10.79 8.77
C THR A 358 -6.04 11.23 8.99
N ALA A 359 -6.78 10.54 9.87
CA ALA A 359 -8.15 10.89 10.23
C ALA A 359 -8.26 12.31 10.84
N LEU A 360 -7.26 12.76 11.61
CA LEU A 360 -7.24 14.13 12.11
C LEU A 360 -7.21 15.16 10.97
N GLY A 361 -6.49 14.86 9.89
CA GLY A 361 -6.46 15.71 8.70
C GLY A 361 -7.75 15.67 7.89
N THR A 362 -8.28 14.47 7.65
CA THR A 362 -9.40 14.24 6.73
C THR A 362 -10.77 14.38 7.36
N VAL A 363 -10.94 13.99 8.62
CA VAL A 363 -12.22 14.07 9.37
C VAL A 363 -12.16 14.91 10.65
N GLY A 364 -11.04 15.60 10.89
CA GLY A 364 -10.89 16.60 11.94
C GLY A 364 -10.88 16.03 13.36
N ILE A 365 -10.94 16.94 14.35
CA ILE A 365 -10.93 16.57 15.78
C ILE A 365 -12.14 15.70 16.13
N LEU A 366 -13.32 15.95 15.55
CA LEU A 366 -14.51 15.15 15.82
C LEU A 366 -14.34 13.71 15.34
N GLY A 367 -13.73 13.52 14.16
CA GLY A 367 -13.43 12.20 13.63
C GLY A 367 -12.37 11.47 14.46
N LEU A 368 -11.33 12.17 14.91
CA LEU A 368 -10.34 11.63 15.85
C LEU A 368 -11.00 11.13 17.14
N LEU A 369 -11.89 11.94 17.75
CA LEU A 369 -12.61 11.55 18.95
C LEU A 369 -13.52 10.34 18.70
N ALA A 370 -14.18 10.29 17.54
CA ALA A 370 -15.02 9.17 17.16
C ALA A 370 -14.23 7.87 16.98
N TRP A 371 -13.03 7.93 16.38
CA TRP A 371 -12.13 6.79 16.27
C TRP A 371 -11.76 6.22 17.65
N LEU A 372 -11.60 7.05 18.68
CA LEU A 372 -11.21 6.62 20.02
C LEU A 372 -12.36 6.01 20.85
N ILE A 373 -13.62 6.10 20.40
CA ILE A 373 -14.79 5.57 21.15
C ILE A 373 -14.64 4.09 21.54
N PRO A 374 -14.28 3.15 20.63
CA PRO A 374 -14.09 1.75 20.99
C PRO A 374 -13.05 1.55 22.11
N LEU A 375 -11.96 2.33 22.09
CA LEU A 375 -10.94 2.29 23.13
C LEU A 375 -11.50 2.72 24.49
N PHE A 376 -12.20 3.86 24.52
CA PHE A 376 -12.80 4.40 25.73
C PHE A 376 -13.84 3.44 26.33
N LEU A 377 -14.66 2.80 25.48
CA LEU A 377 -15.64 1.80 25.94
C LEU A 377 -14.95 0.60 26.60
N VAL A 378 -13.88 0.08 26.00
CA VAL A 378 -13.10 -1.03 26.58
C VAL A 378 -12.47 -0.61 27.91
N LEU A 379 -11.76 0.52 27.95
CA LEU A 379 -11.10 1.00 29.17
C LEU A 379 -12.10 1.29 30.30
N ALA A 380 -13.22 1.95 30.01
CA ALA A 380 -14.27 2.23 30.98
C ALA A 380 -14.90 0.93 31.53
N SER A 381 -15.15 -0.05 30.65
CA SER A 381 -15.68 -1.35 31.04
C SER A 381 -14.70 -2.16 31.89
N LEU A 382 -13.40 -2.09 31.59
CA LEU A 382 -12.35 -2.75 32.35
C LEU A 382 -12.21 -2.15 33.75
N VAL A 383 -12.12 -0.82 33.86
CA VAL A 383 -12.06 -0.12 35.15
C VAL A 383 -13.29 -0.45 36.00
N ARG A 384 -14.48 -0.44 35.39
CA ARG A 384 -15.72 -0.82 36.07
C ARG A 384 -15.69 -2.27 36.56
N ALA A 385 -15.27 -3.22 35.71
CA ALA A 385 -15.23 -4.63 36.07
C ALA A 385 -14.24 -4.91 37.22
N ILE A 386 -13.09 -4.24 37.22
CA ILE A 386 -12.10 -4.32 38.31
C ILE A 386 -12.69 -3.75 39.61
N ARG A 387 -13.31 -2.57 39.56
CA ARG A 387 -13.92 -1.93 40.75
C ARG A 387 -15.03 -2.74 41.39
N LEU A 388 -15.80 -3.49 40.59
CA LEU A 388 -16.87 -4.33 41.12
C LEU A 388 -16.33 -5.59 41.81
N GLY A 389 -15.13 -6.05 41.48
CA GLY A 389 -14.50 -7.20 42.14
C GLY A 389 -15.20 -8.55 41.94
N VAL A 390 -16.15 -8.65 40.99
CA VAL A 390 -17.04 -9.82 40.83
C VAL A 390 -16.49 -10.88 39.86
N LEU A 391 -15.36 -10.62 39.21
CA LEU A 391 -14.79 -11.52 38.20
C LEU A 391 -14.21 -12.77 38.86
N SER A 392 -14.72 -13.93 38.46
CA SER A 392 -14.07 -15.22 38.75
C SER A 392 -12.68 -15.30 38.10
N ARG A 393 -11.88 -16.29 38.50
CA ARG A 393 -10.52 -16.48 37.95
C ARG A 393 -10.51 -16.66 36.43
N GLU A 394 -11.44 -17.44 35.90
CA GLU A 394 -11.56 -17.68 34.46
C GLU A 394 -12.02 -16.41 33.72
N GLU A 395 -13.00 -15.69 34.28
CA GLU A 395 -13.47 -14.43 33.70
C GLU A 395 -12.41 -13.33 33.73
N ARG A 396 -11.58 -13.28 34.78
CA ARG A 396 -10.44 -12.37 34.88
C ARG A 396 -9.43 -12.65 33.77
N THR A 397 -9.14 -13.91 33.51
CA THR A 397 -8.22 -14.31 32.43
C THR A 397 -8.78 -13.93 31.06
N ALA A 398 -10.06 -14.23 30.81
CA ALA A 398 -10.73 -13.89 29.56
C ALA A 398 -10.86 -12.35 29.35
N ALA A 399 -11.11 -11.61 30.43
CA ALA A 399 -11.11 -10.15 30.47
C ALA A 399 -9.73 -9.60 30.08
N ILE A 400 -8.66 -10.07 30.73
CA ILE A 400 -7.29 -9.61 30.48
C ILE A 400 -6.91 -9.88 29.01
N LEU A 401 -7.11 -11.09 28.49
CA LEU A 401 -6.77 -11.42 27.11
C LEU A 401 -7.57 -10.56 26.10
N GLY A 402 -8.88 -10.40 26.33
CA GLY A 402 -9.70 -9.53 25.49
C GLY A 402 -9.21 -8.07 25.51
N SER A 403 -8.92 -7.54 26.70
CA SER A 403 -8.43 -6.16 26.88
C SER A 403 -7.05 -5.96 26.28
N ILE A 404 -6.12 -6.90 26.40
CA ILE A 404 -4.79 -6.83 25.77
C ILE A 404 -4.96 -6.67 24.26
N GLY A 405 -5.72 -7.56 23.62
CA GLY A 405 -5.90 -7.52 22.17
C GLY A 405 -6.61 -6.25 21.69
N SER A 406 -7.66 -5.84 22.39
CA SER A 406 -8.37 -4.59 22.10
C SER A 406 -7.47 -3.36 22.24
N VAL A 407 -6.80 -3.19 23.37
CA VAL A 407 -5.98 -1.99 23.64
C VAL A 407 -4.75 -1.95 22.74
N PHE A 408 -4.07 -3.09 22.53
CA PHE A 408 -2.90 -3.17 21.66
C PHE A 408 -3.21 -2.78 20.22
N LEU A 409 -4.18 -3.44 19.58
CA LEU A 409 -4.49 -3.14 18.18
C LEU A 409 -5.10 -1.74 18.02
N MET A 410 -5.90 -1.29 18.99
CA MET A 410 -6.47 0.06 18.97
C MET A 410 -5.43 1.16 19.21
N SER A 411 -4.36 0.86 19.95
CA SER A 411 -3.24 1.78 20.08
C SER A 411 -2.34 1.74 18.84
N SER A 412 -2.29 0.61 18.11
CA SER A 412 -1.48 0.50 16.89
C SER A 412 -1.89 1.50 15.80
N ILE A 413 -3.19 1.82 15.68
CA ILE A 413 -3.69 2.82 14.70
C ILE A 413 -3.23 4.27 15.00
N ILE A 414 -2.68 4.51 16.21
CA ILE A 414 -2.13 5.82 16.61
C ILE A 414 -0.72 6.01 16.05
N PHE A 415 0.07 4.93 15.97
CA PHE A 415 1.49 4.98 15.60
C PHE A 415 1.78 4.33 14.23
N TYR A 416 0.80 3.68 13.64
CA TYR A 416 0.92 2.94 12.38
C TYR A 416 -0.36 3.03 11.54
N VAL A 417 -0.29 2.52 10.31
CA VAL A 417 -1.43 2.37 9.39
C VAL A 417 -1.69 0.88 9.16
N PRO A 418 -2.39 0.19 10.09
CA PRO A 418 -2.72 -1.22 9.91
C PRO A 418 -3.60 -1.44 8.67
N SER A 419 -3.53 -2.61 8.06
CA SER A 419 -4.51 -2.99 7.03
C SER A 419 -5.95 -2.99 7.54
N GLN A 420 -6.88 -2.85 6.60
CA GLN A 420 -8.32 -3.01 6.82
C GLN A 420 -8.66 -4.28 7.62
N SER A 421 -7.96 -5.38 7.31
CA SER A 421 -8.11 -6.67 8.00
C SER A 421 -7.82 -6.57 9.50
N LEU A 422 -6.74 -5.89 9.89
CA LEU A 422 -6.40 -5.68 11.29
C LEU A 422 -7.32 -4.66 11.96
N ILE A 423 -7.75 -3.61 11.27
CA ILE A 423 -8.71 -2.65 11.83
C ILE A 423 -10.06 -3.32 12.10
N ILE A 424 -10.55 -4.19 11.21
CA ILE A 424 -11.75 -5.01 11.46
C ILE A 424 -11.56 -5.90 12.68
N LEU A 425 -10.41 -6.58 12.80
CA LEU A 425 -10.10 -7.39 13.98
C LEU A 425 -10.09 -6.55 15.27
N THR A 426 -9.57 -5.32 15.23
CA THR A 426 -9.61 -4.36 16.34
C THR A 426 -11.04 -4.10 16.79
N PHE A 427 -11.93 -3.74 15.86
CA PHE A 427 -13.33 -3.43 16.18
C PHE A 427 -14.08 -4.67 16.70
N VAL A 428 -13.81 -5.85 16.14
CA VAL A 428 -14.34 -7.12 16.63
C VAL A 428 -13.90 -7.38 18.07
N LEU A 429 -12.60 -7.29 18.37
CA LEU A 429 -12.10 -7.53 19.72
C LEU A 429 -12.63 -6.48 20.70
N CYS A 430 -12.63 -5.20 20.35
CA CYS A 430 -13.19 -4.13 21.18
C CYS A 430 -14.68 -4.35 21.50
N GLY A 431 -15.48 -4.71 20.48
CA GLY A 431 -16.91 -5.00 20.66
C GLY A 431 -17.15 -6.16 21.62
N ALA A 432 -16.50 -7.30 21.39
CA ALA A 432 -16.61 -8.48 22.25
C ALA A 432 -16.16 -8.21 23.68
N THR A 433 -14.98 -7.59 23.85
CA THR A 433 -14.42 -7.26 25.17
C THR A 433 -15.33 -6.31 25.92
N PHE A 434 -15.82 -5.25 25.28
CA PHE A 434 -16.80 -4.34 25.88
C PHE A 434 -18.08 -5.08 26.29
N GLY A 435 -18.63 -5.91 25.40
CA GLY A 435 -19.84 -6.69 25.65
C GLY A 435 -19.71 -7.68 26.81
N PHE A 436 -18.57 -8.34 26.91
CA PHE A 436 -18.23 -9.25 28.00
C PHE A 436 -18.05 -8.52 29.34
N LEU A 437 -17.24 -7.46 29.38
CA LEU A 437 -16.93 -6.72 30.60
C LEU A 437 -18.13 -5.94 31.14
N TRP A 438 -18.90 -5.30 30.26
CA TRP A 438 -20.03 -4.46 30.67
C TRP A 438 -21.18 -5.26 31.28
N ARG A 439 -21.25 -6.56 30.98
CA ARG A 439 -22.22 -7.51 31.54
C ARG A 439 -21.93 -7.86 33.01
N GLN A 440 -20.67 -7.76 33.44
CA GLN A 440 -20.23 -8.32 34.71
C GLN A 440 -20.86 -7.62 35.94
N GLY A 441 -21.09 -8.41 37.00
CA GLY A 441 -21.67 -7.94 38.26
C GLY A 441 -23.19 -7.81 38.30
N ARG A 442 -23.93 -8.55 37.46
CA ARG A 442 -25.40 -8.62 37.50
C ARG A 442 -25.92 -10.04 37.46
N SER A 443 -26.99 -10.31 38.20
CA SER A 443 -27.65 -11.63 38.20
C SER A 443 -28.37 -11.88 36.88
N ASN A 444 -28.29 -13.11 36.36
CA ASN A 444 -28.98 -13.53 35.13
C ASN A 444 -30.51 -13.31 35.20
N ALA A 445 -31.09 -13.24 36.41
CA ALA A 445 -32.53 -13.11 36.64
C ALA A 445 -33.14 -11.79 36.09
N HIS A 446 -32.37 -10.71 35.98
CA HIS A 446 -32.88 -9.45 35.42
C HIS A 446 -32.84 -9.37 33.87
N GLU A 447 -32.04 -10.20 33.18
CA GLU A 447 -32.06 -10.27 31.71
C GLU A 447 -33.17 -11.22 31.19
N GLU A 448 -33.62 -12.18 32.02
CA GLU A 448 -34.65 -13.18 31.65
C GLU A 448 -36.08 -12.81 32.10
N GLY A 449 -36.24 -11.97 33.14
CA GLY A 449 -37.54 -11.71 33.77
C GLY A 449 -38.33 -10.47 33.31
N GLY A 450 -37.75 -9.59 32.47
CA GLY A 450 -38.45 -8.40 31.99
C GLY A 450 -39.39 -8.75 30.84
N SER A 451 -40.72 -8.65 31.04
CA SER A 451 -41.66 -8.72 29.92
C SER A 451 -41.32 -7.61 28.93
N SER A 452 -40.72 -7.96 27.80
CA SER A 452 -40.41 -6.97 26.77
C SER A 452 -41.75 -6.49 26.22
N SER A 453 -42.11 -5.23 26.50
CA SER A 453 -43.23 -4.57 25.84
C SER A 453 -43.16 -4.83 24.33
N ARG A 454 -44.31 -4.98 23.67
CA ARG A 454 -44.37 -5.16 22.21
C ARG A 454 -43.55 -4.10 21.47
N ALA A 455 -43.49 -2.87 22.01
CA ALA A 455 -42.66 -1.78 21.48
C ALA A 455 -41.16 -2.08 21.50
N HIS A 456 -40.63 -2.69 22.57
CA HIS A 456 -39.22 -3.09 22.65
C HIS A 456 -38.88 -4.23 21.67
N ALA A 457 -39.78 -5.18 21.49
CA ALA A 457 -39.60 -6.27 20.54
C ALA A 457 -39.63 -5.76 19.09
N LEU A 458 -40.56 -4.86 18.76
CA LEU A 458 -40.66 -4.21 17.45
C LEU A 458 -39.45 -3.33 17.16
N GLY A 459 -39.00 -2.52 18.13
CA GLY A 459 -37.80 -1.68 17.98
C GLY A 459 -36.53 -2.50 17.76
N GLY A 460 -36.37 -3.61 18.47
CA GLY A 460 -35.23 -4.52 18.29
C GLY A 460 -35.22 -5.22 16.93
N MET A 461 -36.40 -5.62 16.43
CA MET A 461 -36.52 -6.14 15.08
C MET A 461 -36.22 -5.06 14.03
N GLY A 462 -36.74 -3.85 14.20
CA GLY A 462 -36.47 -2.71 13.31
C GLY A 462 -34.98 -2.40 13.21
N LEU A 463 -34.26 -2.34 14.34
CA LEU A 463 -32.82 -2.11 14.36
C LEU A 463 -32.06 -3.27 13.69
N ALA A 464 -32.43 -4.52 13.97
CA ALA A 464 -31.79 -5.68 13.34
C ALA A 464 -31.99 -5.70 11.82
N VAL A 465 -33.18 -5.32 11.34
CA VAL A 465 -33.47 -5.16 9.90
C VAL A 465 -32.68 -3.99 9.32
N ALA A 466 -32.57 -2.86 10.02
CA ALA A 466 -31.76 -1.73 9.55
C ALA A 466 -30.27 -2.11 9.39
N LEU A 467 -29.71 -2.83 10.35
CA LEU A 467 -28.34 -3.36 10.25
C LEU A 467 -28.19 -4.36 9.08
N LEU A 468 -29.20 -5.21 8.86
CA LEU A 468 -29.22 -6.15 7.74
C LEU A 468 -29.23 -5.40 6.40
N VAL A 469 -30.11 -4.42 6.22
CA VAL A 469 -30.18 -3.59 5.00
C VAL A 469 -28.85 -2.86 4.77
N ALA A 470 -28.28 -2.26 5.82
CA ALA A 470 -26.97 -1.61 5.73
C ALA A 470 -25.88 -2.60 5.30
N SER A 471 -25.88 -3.83 5.85
CA SER A 471 -24.90 -4.85 5.48
C SER A 471 -24.99 -5.31 4.03
N PHE A 472 -26.21 -5.45 3.48
CA PHE A 472 -26.41 -5.80 2.08
C PHE A 472 -25.98 -4.67 1.13
N PHE A 473 -26.26 -3.43 1.50
CA PHE A 473 -25.79 -2.26 0.75
C PHE A 473 -24.26 -2.23 0.74
N LEU A 474 -23.61 -2.36 1.89
CA LEU A 474 -22.14 -2.38 1.99
C LEU A 474 -21.52 -3.55 1.22
N ALA A 475 -22.10 -4.75 1.29
CA ALA A 475 -21.65 -5.90 0.53
C ALA A 475 -21.77 -5.65 -0.99
N GLY A 476 -22.95 -5.24 -1.46
CA GLY A 476 -23.18 -5.02 -2.90
C GLY A 476 -22.25 -3.96 -3.51
N VAL A 477 -21.94 -2.90 -2.75
CA VAL A 477 -21.04 -1.83 -3.19
C VAL A 477 -19.57 -2.29 -3.15
N THR A 478 -19.14 -2.96 -2.06
CA THR A 478 -17.76 -3.50 -1.95
C THR A 478 -17.48 -4.57 -3.00
N ASP A 479 -18.44 -5.47 -3.26
CA ASP A 479 -18.28 -6.59 -4.18
C ASP A 479 -18.19 -6.12 -5.64
N ARG A 480 -19.00 -5.13 -6.03
CA ARG A 480 -18.89 -4.50 -7.37
C ARG A 480 -17.53 -3.84 -7.56
N ARG A 481 -17.07 -3.10 -6.56
CA ARG A 481 -15.76 -2.44 -6.59
C ARG A 481 -14.63 -3.45 -6.71
N PHE A 482 -14.69 -4.51 -5.91
CA PHE A 482 -13.75 -5.62 -5.98
C PHE A 482 -13.68 -6.26 -7.37
N ILE A 483 -14.83 -6.54 -8.01
CA ILE A 483 -14.87 -7.15 -9.34
C ILE A 483 -14.30 -6.20 -10.40
N ALA A 484 -14.64 -4.92 -10.34
CA ALA A 484 -14.12 -3.91 -11.26
C ALA A 484 -12.59 -3.79 -11.14
N GLU A 485 -12.06 -3.66 -9.92
CA GLU A 485 -10.60 -3.60 -9.66
C GLU A 485 -9.87 -4.88 -10.05
N ALA A 486 -10.48 -6.05 -9.87
CA ALA A 486 -9.91 -7.31 -10.34
C ALA A 486 -9.77 -7.35 -11.86
N PHE A 487 -10.72 -6.76 -12.60
CA PHE A 487 -10.59 -6.59 -14.05
C PHE A 487 -9.54 -5.55 -14.43
N VAL A 488 -9.43 -4.44 -13.69
CA VAL A 488 -8.35 -3.46 -13.89
C VAL A 488 -6.98 -4.11 -13.71
N GLY A 489 -6.78 -4.86 -12.62
CA GLY A 489 -5.54 -5.58 -12.35
C GLY A 489 -5.20 -6.60 -13.44
N LYS A 490 -6.17 -7.37 -13.92
CA LYS A 490 -5.97 -8.31 -15.04
C LYS A 490 -5.61 -7.60 -16.34
N GLY A 491 -6.30 -6.50 -16.65
CA GLY A 491 -6.02 -5.70 -17.83
C GLY A 491 -4.63 -5.08 -17.80
N SER A 492 -4.20 -4.57 -16.64
CA SER A 492 -2.85 -4.04 -16.46
C SER A 492 -1.77 -5.10 -16.67
N VAL A 493 -1.95 -6.32 -16.13
CA VAL A 493 -1.02 -7.44 -16.41
C VAL A 493 -0.99 -7.77 -17.89
N ALA A 494 -2.14 -7.86 -18.56
CA ALA A 494 -2.19 -8.13 -19.99
C ALA A 494 -1.47 -7.06 -20.83
N LEU A 495 -1.60 -5.78 -20.46
CA LEU A 495 -0.87 -4.69 -21.12
C LEU A 495 0.65 -4.80 -20.89
N ASN A 496 1.08 -5.15 -19.69
CA ASN A 496 2.51 -5.33 -19.38
C ASN A 496 3.12 -6.52 -20.15
N GLU A 497 2.31 -7.53 -20.49
CA GLU A 497 2.69 -8.64 -21.35
C GLU A 497 2.63 -8.29 -22.86
N GLY A 498 2.25 -7.05 -23.21
CA GLY A 498 2.12 -6.58 -24.59
C GLY A 498 0.79 -6.96 -25.27
N ASN A 499 -0.15 -7.59 -24.56
CA ASN A 499 -1.45 -8.01 -25.08
C ASN A 499 -2.50 -6.88 -24.95
N VAL A 500 -2.45 -5.95 -25.89
CA VAL A 500 -3.31 -4.74 -25.91
C VAL A 500 -4.80 -5.06 -26.04
N GLU A 501 -5.17 -6.06 -26.86
CA GLU A 501 -6.58 -6.45 -27.04
C GLU A 501 -7.20 -7.00 -25.74
N SER A 502 -6.47 -7.86 -25.04
CA SER A 502 -6.93 -8.38 -23.74
C SER A 502 -7.01 -7.26 -22.70
N GLY A 503 -6.04 -6.34 -22.70
CA GLY A 503 -6.06 -5.15 -21.86
C GLY A 503 -7.34 -4.31 -22.05
N LEU A 504 -7.69 -4.00 -23.31
CA LEU A 504 -8.92 -3.27 -23.65
C LEU A 504 -10.19 -4.05 -23.25
N SER A 505 -10.23 -5.35 -23.51
CA SER A 505 -11.39 -6.18 -23.16
C SER A 505 -11.62 -6.20 -21.64
N TYR A 506 -10.57 -6.32 -20.85
CA TYR A 506 -10.69 -6.26 -19.39
C TYR A 506 -11.07 -4.87 -18.89
N ALA A 507 -10.55 -3.80 -19.50
CA ALA A 507 -10.93 -2.43 -19.17
C ALA A 507 -12.44 -2.19 -19.42
N GLN A 508 -12.99 -2.70 -20.54
CA GLN A 508 -14.42 -2.63 -20.84
C GLN A 508 -15.27 -3.42 -19.83
N ARG A 509 -14.82 -4.60 -19.38
CA ARG A 509 -15.50 -5.39 -18.34
C ARG A 509 -15.47 -4.69 -16.98
N ALA A 510 -14.36 -4.04 -16.64
CA ALA A 510 -14.25 -3.22 -15.44
C ALA A 510 -15.28 -2.08 -15.48
N TYR A 511 -15.29 -1.31 -16.58
CA TYR A 511 -16.22 -0.20 -16.81
C TYR A 511 -17.70 -0.63 -16.76
N ALA A 512 -18.03 -1.77 -17.37
CA ALA A 512 -19.39 -2.32 -17.37
C ALA A 512 -19.85 -2.79 -15.98
N THR A 513 -18.90 -3.17 -15.11
CA THR A 513 -19.19 -3.56 -13.72
C THR A 513 -19.42 -2.34 -12.86
N GLU A 514 -18.48 -1.39 -12.90
CA GLU A 514 -18.55 -0.13 -12.18
C GLU A 514 -17.72 0.94 -12.90
N LYS A 515 -18.30 2.14 -13.05
CA LYS A 515 -17.61 3.28 -13.64
C LYS A 515 -16.62 3.87 -12.64
N ILE A 516 -15.35 3.48 -12.76
CA ILE A 516 -14.28 3.88 -11.86
C ILE A 516 -13.14 4.57 -12.63
N PRO A 517 -12.48 5.59 -12.04
CA PRO A 517 -11.38 6.29 -12.71
C PRO A 517 -10.27 5.36 -13.22
N ASP A 518 -9.89 4.35 -12.44
CA ASP A 518 -8.81 3.44 -12.80
C ASP A 518 -9.15 2.55 -14.02
N ALA A 519 -10.42 2.21 -14.23
CA ALA A 519 -10.87 1.51 -15.44
C ALA A 519 -10.75 2.40 -16.69
N LEU A 520 -11.08 3.69 -16.56
CA LEU A 520 -10.96 4.65 -17.66
C LEU A 520 -9.49 5.02 -17.95
N LEU A 521 -8.66 5.12 -16.92
CA LEU A 521 -7.20 5.24 -17.06
C LEU A 521 -6.62 4.03 -17.81
N LEU A 522 -7.09 2.82 -17.48
CA LEU A 522 -6.68 1.61 -18.19
C LEU A 522 -7.09 1.63 -19.67
N VAL A 523 -8.31 2.11 -20.00
CA VAL A 523 -8.73 2.33 -21.39
C VAL A 523 -7.76 3.28 -22.10
N MET A 524 -7.45 4.44 -21.53
CA MET A 524 -6.54 5.41 -22.17
C MET A 524 -5.13 4.86 -22.37
N ASN A 525 -4.59 4.14 -21.38
CA ASN A 525 -3.26 3.53 -21.47
C ASN A 525 -3.23 2.45 -22.56
N ALA A 526 -4.25 1.59 -22.61
CA ALA A 526 -4.38 0.57 -23.65
C ALA A 526 -4.56 1.19 -25.04
N SER A 527 -5.39 2.22 -25.17
CA SER A 527 -5.59 2.96 -26.42
C SER A 527 -4.30 3.63 -26.89
N THR A 528 -3.50 4.23 -25.99
CA THR A 528 -2.22 4.84 -26.36
C THR A 528 -1.26 3.81 -26.96
N LEU A 529 -1.14 2.62 -26.35
CA LEU A 529 -0.35 1.53 -26.90
C LEU A 529 -0.90 1.02 -28.24
N ARG A 530 -2.24 0.93 -28.38
CA ARG A 530 -2.87 0.54 -29.64
C ARG A 530 -2.57 1.54 -30.75
N LEU A 531 -2.63 2.84 -30.47
CA LEU A 531 -2.32 3.89 -31.44
C LEU A 531 -0.86 3.81 -31.92
N GLN A 532 0.07 3.52 -31.00
CA GLN A 532 1.48 3.30 -31.36
C GLN A 532 1.67 2.06 -32.25
N GLN A 533 0.97 0.96 -31.95
CA GLN A 533 1.00 -0.25 -32.80
C GLN A 533 0.43 0.02 -34.19
N LEU A 534 -0.71 0.71 -34.27
CA LEU A 534 -1.34 1.08 -35.55
C LEU A 534 -0.46 2.00 -36.39
N ALA A 535 0.26 2.93 -35.74
CA ALA A 535 1.19 3.83 -36.43
C ALA A 535 2.40 3.10 -37.04
N GLN A 536 2.72 1.89 -36.55
CA GLN A 536 3.83 1.07 -37.05
C GLN A 536 3.37 -0.10 -37.93
N ASP A 537 2.06 -0.32 -38.06
CA ASP A 537 1.50 -1.41 -38.86
C ASP A 537 1.63 -1.10 -40.35
N THR A 538 2.42 -1.93 -41.04
CA THR A 538 2.64 -1.85 -42.49
C THR A 538 1.91 -2.96 -43.26
N THR A 539 1.20 -3.83 -42.56
CA THR A 539 0.58 -5.05 -43.10
C THR A 539 -0.92 -4.90 -43.37
N THR A 540 -1.62 -4.10 -42.56
CA THR A 540 -3.06 -3.86 -42.69
C THR A 540 -3.35 -2.78 -43.76
N PRO A 541 -4.44 -2.88 -44.54
CA PRO A 541 -4.82 -1.83 -45.49
C PRO A 541 -5.00 -0.46 -44.82
N ALA A 542 -4.49 0.60 -45.46
CA ALA A 542 -4.45 1.96 -44.90
C ALA A 542 -5.83 2.49 -44.45
N GLU A 543 -6.90 2.19 -45.20
CA GLU A 543 -8.28 2.57 -44.85
C GLU A 543 -8.73 1.94 -43.53
N GLN A 544 -8.35 0.68 -43.29
CA GLN A 544 -8.67 -0.02 -42.04
C GLN A 544 -7.85 0.52 -40.87
N ILE A 545 -6.57 0.81 -41.09
CA ILE A 545 -5.71 1.46 -40.08
C ILE A 545 -6.31 2.82 -39.70
N GLN A 546 -6.71 3.63 -40.68
CA GLN A 546 -7.30 4.95 -40.44
C GLN A 546 -8.63 4.87 -39.66
N ALA A 547 -9.50 3.91 -40.00
CA ALA A 547 -10.76 3.69 -39.28
C ALA A 547 -10.51 3.24 -37.83
N GLN A 548 -9.60 2.28 -37.62
CA GLN A 548 -9.24 1.80 -36.28
C GLN A 548 -8.54 2.89 -35.46
N PHE A 549 -7.68 3.69 -36.07
CA PHE A 549 -6.98 4.78 -35.44
C PHE A 549 -7.98 5.84 -34.95
N THR A 550 -8.87 6.31 -35.82
CA THR A 550 -9.93 7.28 -35.48
C THR A 550 -10.81 6.77 -34.34
N SER A 551 -11.31 5.54 -34.44
CA SER A 551 -12.15 4.94 -33.39
C SER A 551 -11.42 4.80 -32.04
N THR A 552 -10.13 4.47 -32.08
CA THR A 552 -9.31 4.34 -30.87
C THR A 552 -9.07 5.70 -30.21
N VAL A 553 -8.83 6.75 -31.00
CA VAL A 553 -8.69 8.13 -30.49
C VAL A 553 -10.01 8.60 -29.86
N GLU A 554 -11.13 8.43 -30.54
CA GLU A 554 -12.45 8.82 -30.03
C GLU A 554 -12.76 8.14 -28.69
N GLY A 555 -12.52 6.83 -28.60
CA GLY A 555 -12.70 6.07 -27.36
C GLY A 555 -11.77 6.55 -26.24
N ALA A 556 -10.51 6.85 -26.54
CA ALA A 556 -9.54 7.34 -25.55
C ALA A 556 -9.92 8.74 -25.03
N VAL A 557 -10.34 9.64 -25.92
CA VAL A 557 -10.76 11.00 -25.56
C VAL A 557 -12.05 10.96 -24.74
N ALA A 558 -13.04 10.16 -25.13
CA ALA A 558 -14.28 9.99 -24.38
C ALA A 558 -14.01 9.43 -22.97
N ALA A 559 -13.16 8.40 -22.86
CA ALA A 559 -12.77 7.83 -21.58
C ALA A 559 -12.03 8.85 -20.70
N GLY A 560 -11.13 9.65 -21.28
CA GLY A 560 -10.42 10.70 -20.56
C GLY A 560 -11.31 11.83 -20.06
N GLN A 561 -12.28 12.27 -20.87
CA GLN A 561 -13.27 13.27 -20.46
C GLN A 561 -14.19 12.74 -19.36
N GLU A 562 -14.65 11.48 -19.47
CA GLU A 562 -15.45 10.86 -18.41
C GLU A 562 -14.63 10.68 -17.12
N ALA A 563 -13.35 10.31 -17.21
CA ALA A 563 -12.48 10.17 -16.04
C ALA A 563 -12.27 11.51 -15.32
N ILE A 564 -12.06 12.59 -16.08
CA ILE A 564 -11.98 13.95 -15.55
C ILE A 564 -13.30 14.37 -14.87
N ALA A 565 -14.45 14.01 -15.46
CA ALA A 565 -15.75 14.31 -14.88
C ALA A 565 -16.01 13.53 -13.57
N LEU A 566 -15.49 12.30 -13.46
CA LEU A 566 -15.61 11.49 -12.25
C LEU A 566 -14.72 11.98 -11.12
N SER A 567 -13.47 12.35 -11.42
CA SER A 567 -12.49 12.77 -10.41
C SER A 567 -11.74 14.02 -10.88
N PRO A 568 -12.37 15.21 -10.80
CA PRO A 568 -11.85 16.44 -11.41
C PRO A 568 -10.59 17.00 -10.74
N ASN A 569 -10.22 16.51 -9.56
CA ASN A 569 -8.99 16.89 -8.86
C ASN A 569 -7.83 15.90 -9.08
N ASP A 570 -8.12 14.71 -9.60
CA ASP A 570 -7.09 13.74 -9.91
C ASP A 570 -6.32 14.24 -11.14
N TYR A 571 -4.99 14.39 -11.02
CA TYR A 571 -4.15 14.82 -12.14
C TYR A 571 -3.92 13.70 -13.17
N ARG A 572 -4.09 12.42 -12.79
CA ARG A 572 -3.76 11.26 -13.63
C ARG A 572 -4.58 11.23 -14.94
N PRO A 573 -5.91 11.47 -14.93
CA PRO A 573 -6.69 11.56 -16.17
C PRO A 573 -6.22 12.66 -17.12
N TYR A 574 -5.83 13.82 -16.59
CA TYR A 574 -5.29 14.92 -17.40
C TYR A 574 -3.96 14.53 -18.06
N VAL A 575 -3.07 13.86 -17.32
CA VAL A 575 -1.81 13.35 -17.89
C VAL A 575 -2.06 12.30 -18.95
N ALA A 576 -2.94 11.34 -18.68
CA ALA A 576 -3.26 10.26 -19.63
C ALA A 576 -3.86 10.81 -20.92
N LEU A 577 -4.82 11.74 -20.83
CA LEU A 577 -5.41 12.39 -21.98
C LEU A 577 -4.41 13.33 -22.70
N GLY A 578 -3.55 14.02 -21.95
CA GLY A 578 -2.45 14.81 -22.48
C GLY A 578 -1.49 13.97 -23.35
N ARG A 579 -1.16 12.74 -22.92
CA ARG A 579 -0.33 11.80 -23.69
C ARG A 579 -1.00 11.36 -25.00
N VAL A 580 -2.33 11.19 -25.01
CA VAL A 580 -3.08 10.88 -26.22
C VAL A 580 -2.94 12.04 -27.23
N TYR A 581 -3.15 13.28 -26.80
CA TYR A 581 -2.99 14.45 -27.66
C TYR A 581 -1.53 14.74 -28.05
N ASP A 582 -0.57 14.44 -27.17
CA ASP A 582 0.88 14.53 -27.45
C ASP A 582 1.25 13.59 -28.61
N LEU A 583 0.78 12.34 -28.60
CA LEU A 583 0.97 11.42 -29.72
C LEU A 583 0.37 11.97 -31.02
N LEU A 584 -0.84 12.55 -30.97
CA LEU A 584 -1.46 13.19 -32.13
C LEU A 584 -0.68 14.42 -32.62
N THR A 585 -0.03 15.14 -31.71
CA THR A 585 0.86 16.27 -32.03
C THR A 585 2.09 15.79 -32.79
N GLN A 586 2.71 14.69 -32.37
CA GLN A 586 3.84 14.07 -33.07
C GLN A 586 3.45 13.62 -34.49
N LEU A 587 2.18 13.20 -34.68
CA LEU A 587 1.60 12.86 -35.97
C LEU A 587 1.08 14.06 -36.77
N LYS A 588 1.32 15.29 -36.29
CA LYS A 588 0.93 16.56 -36.93
C LYS A 588 -0.58 16.75 -37.14
N VAL A 589 -1.41 16.20 -36.25
CA VAL A 589 -2.87 16.42 -36.27
C VAL A 589 -3.20 17.84 -35.81
N THR A 590 -3.98 18.57 -36.62
CA THR A 590 -4.39 19.95 -36.34
C THR A 590 -5.12 20.09 -35.00
N GLY A 591 -4.72 21.05 -34.18
CA GLY A 591 -5.34 21.34 -32.86
C GLY A 591 -4.92 20.41 -31.71
N ALA A 592 -4.19 19.32 -32.00
CA ALA A 592 -3.75 18.38 -30.97
C ALA A 592 -2.78 19.00 -29.96
N TYR A 593 -1.90 19.89 -30.42
CA TYR A 593 -0.92 20.59 -29.58
C TYR A 593 -1.60 21.41 -28.47
N ASP A 594 -2.61 22.23 -28.85
CA ASP A 594 -3.30 23.10 -27.89
C ASP A 594 -4.05 22.28 -26.83
N GLU A 595 -4.67 21.18 -27.24
CA GLU A 595 -5.33 20.26 -26.32
C GLU A 595 -4.34 19.55 -25.40
N ALA A 596 -3.22 19.03 -25.92
CA ALA A 596 -2.17 18.41 -25.11
C ALA A 596 -1.63 19.38 -24.06
N LYS A 597 -1.29 20.60 -24.49
CA LYS A 597 -0.77 21.66 -23.62
C LYS A 597 -1.78 22.01 -22.53
N LYS A 598 -3.05 22.20 -22.89
CA LYS A 598 -4.14 22.46 -21.93
C LYS A 598 -4.23 21.36 -20.87
N ARG A 599 -4.19 20.08 -21.24
CA ARG A 599 -4.29 18.98 -20.26
C ARG A 599 -3.07 18.91 -19.35
N TYR A 600 -1.87 19.14 -19.87
CA TYR A 600 -0.67 19.20 -19.02
C TYR A 600 -0.69 20.41 -18.08
N ASP A 601 -1.13 21.58 -18.55
CA ASP A 601 -1.31 22.77 -17.70
C ASP A 601 -2.33 22.49 -16.58
N GLU A 602 -3.45 21.84 -16.89
CA GLU A 602 -4.45 21.41 -15.90
C GLU A 602 -3.90 20.37 -14.89
N ALA A 603 -3.04 19.45 -15.33
CA ALA A 603 -2.38 18.50 -14.46
C ALA A 603 -1.41 19.20 -13.48
N ILE A 604 -0.65 20.20 -13.96
CA ILE A 604 0.29 20.98 -13.14
C ILE A 604 -0.43 21.71 -12.02
N VAL A 605 -1.62 22.26 -12.28
CA VAL A 605 -2.43 22.93 -11.24
C VAL A 605 -2.82 21.98 -10.11
N ARG A 606 -3.03 20.69 -10.41
CA ARG A 606 -3.49 19.67 -9.45
C ARG A 606 -2.36 18.94 -8.73
N ASN A 607 -1.17 18.93 -9.31
CA ASN A 607 0.02 18.35 -8.70
C ASN A 607 1.25 19.24 -8.98
N PRO A 608 1.30 20.45 -8.40
CA PRO A 608 2.31 21.46 -8.73
C PRO A 608 3.73 21.04 -8.32
N ASN A 609 3.85 20.09 -7.38
CA ASN A 609 5.11 19.62 -6.85
C ASN A 609 5.64 18.37 -7.59
N ASN A 610 5.04 17.97 -8.71
CA ASN A 610 5.47 16.82 -9.49
C ASN A 610 6.40 17.25 -10.64
N PRO A 611 7.71 16.93 -10.61
CA PRO A 611 8.66 17.31 -11.66
C PRO A 611 8.39 16.62 -13.01
N GLN A 612 7.61 15.54 -13.05
CA GLN A 612 7.25 14.86 -14.29
C GLN A 612 6.36 15.71 -15.19
N LEU A 613 5.48 16.53 -14.61
CA LEU A 613 4.51 17.31 -15.37
C LEU A 613 5.14 18.44 -16.19
N PRO A 614 6.00 19.31 -15.63
CA PRO A 614 6.73 20.27 -16.43
C PRO A 614 7.70 19.60 -17.42
N LEU A 615 8.25 18.40 -17.12
CA LEU A 615 9.03 17.65 -18.11
C LEU A 615 8.17 17.17 -19.30
N ALA A 616 6.96 16.67 -19.05
CA ALA A 616 6.04 16.27 -20.11
C ALA A 616 5.68 17.45 -21.01
N LEU A 617 5.41 18.62 -20.39
CA LEU A 617 5.17 19.85 -21.14
C LEU A 617 6.43 20.31 -21.91
N ALA A 618 7.62 20.19 -21.33
CA ALA A 618 8.87 20.52 -22.03
C ALA A 618 9.08 19.68 -23.29
N ARG A 619 8.74 18.38 -23.23
CA ARG A 619 8.79 17.47 -24.38
C ARG A 619 7.78 17.84 -25.45
N LEU A 620 6.55 18.15 -25.06
CA LEU A 620 5.51 18.63 -25.99
C LEU A 620 5.95 19.91 -26.72
N GLU A 621 6.49 20.89 -25.99
CA GLU A 621 6.99 22.15 -26.56
C GLU A 621 8.15 21.91 -27.53
N ALA A 622 9.04 20.95 -27.25
CA ALA A 622 10.12 20.60 -28.17
C ALA A 622 9.60 19.96 -29.47
N VAL A 623 8.61 19.05 -29.37
CA VAL A 623 7.94 18.45 -30.55
C VAL A 623 7.25 19.52 -31.39
N ALA A 624 6.65 20.52 -30.75
CA ALA A 624 6.03 21.66 -31.43
C ALA A 624 7.04 22.67 -32.02
N GLY A 625 8.34 22.51 -31.74
CA GLY A 625 9.40 23.42 -32.20
C GLY A 625 9.62 24.65 -31.31
N ASN A 626 8.93 24.76 -30.18
CA ASN A 626 9.00 25.88 -29.24
C ASN A 626 10.19 25.70 -28.27
N ARG A 627 11.42 25.86 -28.77
CA ARG A 627 12.66 25.59 -27.99
C ARG A 627 12.77 26.38 -26.69
N GLU A 628 12.42 27.67 -26.70
CA GLU A 628 12.49 28.52 -25.51
C GLU A 628 11.51 28.05 -24.42
N ALA A 629 10.25 27.80 -24.80
CA ALA A 629 9.24 27.29 -23.88
C ALA A 629 9.62 25.92 -23.30
N SER A 630 10.19 25.04 -24.14
CA SER A 630 10.72 23.75 -23.71
C SER A 630 11.80 23.93 -22.63
N GLY A 631 12.78 24.80 -22.86
CA GLY A 631 13.83 25.12 -21.90
C GLY A 631 13.30 25.66 -20.57
N GLN A 632 12.31 26.56 -20.60
CA GLN A 632 11.68 27.10 -19.39
C GLN A 632 11.00 26.01 -18.54
N GLN A 633 10.27 25.10 -19.18
CA GLN A 633 9.58 24.02 -18.47
C GLN A 633 10.57 22.97 -17.94
N LEU A 634 11.62 22.69 -18.70
CA LEU A 634 12.72 21.84 -18.24
C LEU A 634 13.41 22.39 -16.99
N VAL A 635 13.67 23.71 -16.94
CA VAL A 635 14.22 24.37 -15.73
C VAL A 635 13.27 24.22 -14.54
N LYS A 636 11.95 24.34 -14.74
CA LYS A 636 10.97 24.09 -13.66
C LYS A 636 11.04 22.64 -13.16
N ALA A 637 11.13 21.66 -14.05
CA ALA A 637 11.27 20.26 -13.66
C ALA A 637 12.52 20.01 -12.80
N LEU A 638 13.67 20.56 -13.22
CA LEU A 638 14.93 20.45 -12.50
C LEU A 638 14.96 21.29 -11.20
N THR A 639 14.18 22.36 -11.12
CA THR A 639 14.02 23.13 -9.86
C THR A 639 13.24 22.33 -8.82
N LEU A 640 12.17 21.64 -9.25
CA LEU A 640 11.39 20.75 -8.38
C LEU A 640 12.22 19.54 -7.93
N LYS A 641 13.05 18.99 -8.83
CA LYS A 641 13.93 17.86 -8.55
C LYS A 641 15.26 17.99 -9.30
N SER A 642 16.28 18.41 -8.57
CA SER A 642 17.61 18.71 -9.12
C SER A 642 18.32 17.48 -9.71
N ASN A 643 18.04 16.31 -9.15
CA ASN A 643 18.56 15.02 -9.58
C ASN A 643 17.55 14.22 -10.43
N TYR A 644 16.68 14.88 -11.19
CA TYR A 644 15.69 14.18 -12.00
C TYR A 644 16.31 13.68 -13.30
N THR A 645 16.73 12.42 -13.31
CA THR A 645 17.41 11.77 -14.44
C THR A 645 16.74 12.03 -15.78
N ASP A 646 15.43 11.80 -15.90
CA ASP A 646 14.71 11.95 -17.16
C ASP A 646 14.71 13.39 -17.70
N ALA A 647 14.76 14.38 -16.81
CA ALA A 647 14.88 15.79 -17.19
C ALA A 647 16.32 16.14 -17.58
N ILE A 648 17.32 15.64 -16.86
CA ILE A 648 18.73 15.89 -17.20
C ILE A 648 19.09 15.25 -18.55
N LEU A 649 18.61 14.03 -18.81
CA LEU A 649 18.76 13.38 -20.12
C LEU A 649 18.09 14.19 -21.23
N PHE A 650 16.90 14.74 -20.96
CA PHE A 650 16.22 15.60 -21.92
C PHE A 650 16.97 16.92 -22.18
N ASP A 651 17.60 17.52 -21.15
CA ASP A 651 18.50 18.68 -21.31
C ASP A 651 19.69 18.34 -22.21
N VAL A 652 20.31 17.17 -22.02
CA VAL A 652 21.40 16.70 -22.89
C VAL A 652 20.91 16.58 -24.34
N GLN A 653 19.76 15.94 -24.56
CA GLN A 653 19.19 15.77 -25.90
C GLN A 653 18.91 17.12 -26.60
N LEU A 654 18.34 18.09 -25.87
CA LEU A 654 18.11 19.43 -26.40
C LEU A 654 19.42 20.13 -26.78
N ARG A 655 20.44 20.08 -25.93
CA ARG A 655 21.75 20.70 -26.20
C ARG A 655 22.48 20.05 -27.37
N VAL A 656 22.37 18.73 -27.51
CA VAL A 656 22.90 18.02 -28.68
C VAL A 656 22.17 18.46 -29.95
N ALA A 657 20.84 18.58 -29.92
CA ALA A 657 20.06 19.08 -31.04
C ALA A 657 20.38 20.54 -31.39
N ASP A 658 20.82 21.33 -30.40
CA ASP A 658 21.33 22.70 -30.56
C ASP A 658 22.82 22.76 -30.96
N ASN A 659 23.49 21.60 -31.11
CA ASN A 659 24.92 21.47 -31.36
C ASN A 659 25.81 22.11 -30.27
N ASP A 660 25.29 22.27 -29.06
CA ASP A 660 25.99 22.79 -27.88
C ASP A 660 26.61 21.65 -27.05
N ILE A 661 27.56 20.95 -27.69
CA ILE A 661 28.26 19.79 -27.13
C ILE A 661 28.96 20.10 -25.78
N PRO A 662 29.64 21.25 -25.57
CA PRO A 662 30.28 21.56 -24.30
C PRO A 662 29.29 21.62 -23.13
N ASN A 663 28.14 22.26 -23.32
CA ASN A 663 27.11 22.31 -22.30
C ASN A 663 26.39 20.96 -22.14
N ALA A 664 26.24 20.17 -23.21
CA ALA A 664 25.73 18.79 -23.10
C ALA A 664 26.64 17.92 -22.22
N ILE A 665 27.97 17.99 -22.40
CA ILE A 665 28.95 17.29 -21.56
C ILE A 665 28.82 17.72 -20.09
N ARG A 666 28.68 19.02 -19.82
CA ARG A 666 28.50 19.53 -18.45
C ARG A 666 27.25 18.95 -17.79
N SER A 667 26.12 18.89 -18.50
CA SER A 667 24.88 18.32 -17.98
C SER A 667 24.97 16.81 -17.78
N ALA A 668 25.54 16.08 -18.74
CA ALA A 668 25.79 14.64 -18.62
C ALA A 668 26.75 14.32 -17.45
N THR A 669 27.74 15.19 -17.18
CA THR A 669 28.65 15.06 -16.03
C THR A 669 27.90 15.22 -14.70
N ALA A 670 26.99 16.18 -14.60
CA ALA A 670 26.13 16.31 -13.41
C ALA A 670 25.18 15.10 -13.26
N ALA A 671 24.70 14.55 -14.38
CA ALA A 671 23.83 13.38 -14.40
C ALA A 671 24.52 12.13 -13.82
N VAL A 672 25.76 11.86 -14.21
CA VAL A 672 26.50 10.69 -13.70
C VAL A 672 26.84 10.81 -12.21
N GLN A 673 26.98 12.04 -11.69
CA GLN A 673 27.17 12.28 -10.24
C GLN A 673 25.90 12.03 -9.43
N THR A 674 24.74 12.36 -10.00
CA THR A 674 23.45 12.25 -9.31
C THR A 674 22.78 10.87 -9.47
N ALA A 675 23.13 10.13 -10.53
CA ALA A 675 22.61 8.80 -10.81
C ALA A 675 23.73 7.84 -11.28
N PRO A 676 24.74 7.54 -10.44
CA PRO A 676 25.93 6.77 -10.83
C PRO A 676 25.64 5.30 -11.18
N GLY A 677 24.46 4.79 -10.86
CA GLY A 677 24.05 3.42 -11.18
C GLY A 677 23.37 3.24 -12.54
N VAL A 678 23.19 4.31 -13.33
CA VAL A 678 22.44 4.24 -14.59
C VAL A 678 23.41 4.21 -15.78
N ALA A 679 23.57 3.05 -16.40
CA ALA A 679 24.54 2.83 -17.47
C ALA A 679 24.33 3.72 -18.70
N SER A 680 23.07 4.06 -19.05
CA SER A 680 22.76 4.91 -20.20
C SER A 680 23.30 6.34 -20.04
N ILE A 681 23.34 6.87 -18.82
CA ILE A 681 23.89 8.22 -18.56
C ILE A 681 25.41 8.22 -18.76
N TRP A 682 26.09 7.19 -18.26
CA TRP A 682 27.52 7.01 -18.48
C TRP A 682 27.85 6.83 -19.96
N PHE A 683 27.02 6.07 -20.67
CA PHE A 683 27.13 5.92 -22.12
C PHE A 683 26.95 7.26 -22.85
N GLU A 684 25.93 8.06 -22.52
CA GLU A 684 25.72 9.37 -23.14
C GLU A 684 26.89 10.32 -22.91
N LEU A 685 27.44 10.38 -21.68
CA LEU A 685 28.63 11.19 -21.39
C LEU A 685 29.83 10.77 -22.24
N GLY A 686 30.07 9.45 -22.34
CA GLY A 686 31.12 8.88 -23.18
C GLY A 686 30.95 9.17 -24.67
N LEU A 687 29.71 9.04 -25.16
CA LEU A 687 29.35 9.36 -26.54
C LEU A 687 29.56 10.84 -26.85
N LEU A 688 29.23 11.74 -25.92
CA LEU A 688 29.45 13.18 -26.08
C LEU A 688 30.95 13.54 -26.16
N TYR A 689 31.78 12.95 -25.29
CA TYR A 689 33.24 13.11 -25.39
C TYR A 689 33.78 12.55 -26.70
N TYR A 690 33.32 11.38 -27.12
CA TYR A 690 33.69 10.80 -28.42
C TYR A 690 33.29 11.71 -29.58
N ALA A 691 32.06 12.23 -29.59
CA ALA A 691 31.56 13.15 -30.60
C ALA A 691 32.32 14.49 -30.61
N ALA A 692 32.82 14.94 -29.46
CA ALA A 692 33.72 16.09 -29.34
C ALA A 692 35.17 15.79 -29.79
N GLY A 693 35.48 14.56 -30.18
CA GLY A 693 36.83 14.10 -30.53
C GLY A 693 37.74 13.81 -29.33
N ASP A 694 37.25 14.02 -28.10
CA ASP A 694 37.96 13.79 -26.86
C ASP A 694 37.87 12.32 -26.44
N THR A 695 38.51 11.47 -27.23
CA THR A 695 38.52 10.02 -27.00
C THR A 695 39.27 9.61 -25.72
N VAL A 696 40.08 10.50 -25.13
CA VAL A 696 40.71 10.25 -23.82
C VAL A 696 39.64 10.27 -22.73
N ASN A 697 38.82 11.32 -22.69
CA ASN A 697 37.77 11.46 -21.67
C ASN A 697 36.52 10.62 -21.98
N ALA A 698 36.37 10.13 -23.21
CA ALA A 698 35.31 9.17 -23.55
C ALA A 698 35.49 7.80 -22.88
N ILE A 699 36.72 7.34 -22.66
CA ILE A 699 37.01 5.99 -22.16
C ILE A 699 36.40 5.72 -20.77
N PRO A 700 36.67 6.52 -19.71
CA PRO A 700 36.20 6.17 -18.36
C PRO A 700 34.67 6.07 -18.22
N PRO A 701 33.86 6.99 -18.79
CA PRO A 701 32.40 6.84 -18.78
C PRO A 701 31.92 5.59 -19.54
N LEU A 702 32.50 5.28 -20.69
CA LEU A 702 32.13 4.09 -21.46
C LEU A 702 32.50 2.79 -20.73
N GLU A 703 33.64 2.77 -20.02
CA GLU A 703 34.02 1.67 -19.13
C GLU A 703 33.02 1.49 -18.00
N GLN A 704 32.60 2.58 -17.36
CA GLN A 704 31.61 2.49 -16.28
C GLN A 704 30.25 1.99 -16.78
N ALA A 705 29.84 2.38 -17.99
CA ALA A 705 28.62 1.87 -18.63
C ALA A 705 28.66 0.34 -18.81
N ILE A 706 29.80 -0.23 -19.22
CA ILE A 706 29.97 -1.68 -19.37
C ILE A 706 30.18 -2.41 -18.04
N ILE A 707 30.70 -1.75 -17.00
CA ILE A 707 30.74 -2.32 -15.64
C ILE A 707 29.31 -2.52 -15.11
N LEU A 708 28.44 -1.53 -15.33
CA LEU A 708 27.05 -1.57 -14.89
C LEU A 708 26.20 -2.52 -15.74
N VAL A 709 26.41 -2.53 -17.06
CA VAL A 709 25.72 -3.42 -17.99
C VAL A 709 26.77 -4.10 -18.87
N PRO A 710 27.25 -5.29 -18.47
CA PRO A 710 28.30 -6.02 -19.18
C PRO A 710 28.03 -6.25 -20.67
N ASP A 711 26.77 -6.32 -21.11
CA ASP A 711 26.39 -6.56 -22.51
C ASP A 711 25.93 -5.30 -23.26
N TYR A 712 26.29 -4.11 -22.78
CA TYR A 712 25.91 -2.85 -23.44
C TYR A 712 26.67 -2.66 -24.76
N ALA A 713 26.07 -3.16 -25.85
CA ALA A 713 26.69 -3.20 -27.18
C ALA A 713 27.16 -1.83 -27.68
N ASN A 714 26.33 -0.80 -27.59
CA ASN A 714 26.68 0.55 -28.01
C ASN A 714 27.88 1.09 -27.21
N ALA A 715 27.91 0.91 -25.89
CA ALA A 715 29.02 1.36 -25.06
C ALA A 715 30.33 0.65 -25.43
N LYS A 716 30.31 -0.68 -25.64
CA LYS A 716 31.48 -1.43 -26.13
C LYS A 716 31.96 -0.95 -27.50
N TYR A 717 31.03 -0.61 -28.40
CA TYR A 717 31.36 -0.16 -29.75
C TYR A 717 32.14 1.16 -29.69
N PHE A 718 31.59 2.18 -29.01
CA PHE A 718 32.26 3.47 -28.88
C PHE A 718 33.52 3.40 -28.01
N LEU A 719 33.58 2.50 -27.04
CA LEU A 719 34.80 2.26 -26.25
C LEU A 719 35.91 1.66 -27.13
N GLY A 720 35.57 0.68 -27.98
CA GLY A 720 36.50 0.08 -28.94
C GLY A 720 37.07 1.11 -29.92
N LEU A 721 36.22 1.99 -30.46
CA LEU A 721 36.67 3.10 -31.32
C LEU A 721 37.55 4.10 -30.56
N SER A 722 37.18 4.44 -29.32
CA SER A 722 37.98 5.32 -28.47
C SER A 722 39.35 4.73 -28.16
N TYR A 723 39.43 3.42 -27.89
CA TYR A 723 40.69 2.72 -27.69
C TYR A 723 41.54 2.67 -28.95
N TYR A 724 40.94 2.42 -30.11
CA TYR A 724 41.66 2.49 -31.38
C TYR A 724 42.26 3.88 -31.63
N ALA A 725 41.48 4.94 -31.42
CA ALA A 725 41.94 6.33 -31.55
C ALA A 725 43.11 6.65 -30.60
N GLN A 726 43.14 6.02 -29.42
CA GLN A 726 44.22 6.14 -28.44
C GLN A 726 45.37 5.13 -28.64
N LYS A 727 45.44 4.46 -29.81
CA LYS A 727 46.46 3.46 -30.16
C LYS A 727 46.51 2.25 -29.22
N LYS A 728 45.41 1.97 -28.51
CA LYS A 728 45.20 0.78 -27.66
C LYS A 728 44.51 -0.31 -28.47
N SER A 729 45.18 -0.77 -29.53
CA SER A 729 44.58 -1.66 -30.54
C SER A 729 44.21 -3.04 -30.00
N ASN A 730 44.91 -3.55 -28.97
CA ASN A 730 44.62 -4.87 -28.39
C ASN A 730 43.31 -4.86 -27.60
N GLU A 731 43.10 -3.81 -26.79
CA GLU A 731 41.90 -3.59 -26.00
C GLU A 731 40.69 -3.38 -26.92
N ALA A 732 40.84 -2.59 -27.98
CA ALA A 732 39.81 -2.39 -28.99
C ALA A 732 39.45 -3.70 -29.71
N LEU A 733 40.44 -4.50 -30.12
CA LEU A 733 40.22 -5.79 -30.77
C LEU A 733 39.42 -6.74 -29.87
N SER A 734 39.75 -6.80 -28.57
CA SER A 734 39.05 -7.63 -27.59
C SER A 734 37.56 -7.24 -27.47
N LEU A 735 37.24 -5.95 -27.47
CA LEU A 735 35.86 -5.46 -27.40
C LEU A 735 35.06 -5.83 -28.67
N PHE A 736 35.65 -5.63 -29.85
CA PHE A 736 34.99 -5.97 -31.10
C PHE A 736 34.83 -7.48 -31.30
N GLN A 737 35.77 -8.30 -30.82
CA GLN A 737 35.62 -9.77 -30.78
C GLN A 737 34.39 -10.17 -29.93
N ASN A 738 34.22 -9.56 -28.77
CA ASN A 738 33.07 -9.82 -27.92
C ASN A 738 31.75 -9.30 -28.52
N LEU A 739 31.77 -8.15 -29.21
CA LEU A 739 30.60 -7.61 -29.89
C LEU A 739 30.11 -8.49 -31.04
N VAL A 740 31.01 -9.05 -31.85
CA VAL A 740 30.62 -9.98 -32.93
C VAL A 740 29.98 -11.25 -32.37
N GLN A 741 30.44 -11.74 -31.21
CA GLN A 741 29.83 -12.92 -30.57
C GLN A 741 28.42 -12.63 -30.03
N THR A 742 28.21 -11.44 -29.46
CA THR A 742 26.91 -11.04 -28.87
C THR A 742 25.93 -10.49 -29.90
N ASN A 743 26.42 -9.99 -31.05
CA ASN A 743 25.62 -9.40 -32.13
C ASN A 743 26.07 -9.98 -33.49
N PRO A 744 25.86 -11.29 -33.74
CA PRO A 744 26.41 -11.99 -34.90
C PRO A 744 25.86 -11.50 -36.23
N ASP A 745 24.76 -10.76 -36.26
CA ASP A 745 24.15 -10.26 -37.48
C ASP A 745 24.63 -8.85 -37.88
N ASN A 746 25.37 -8.16 -37.01
CA ASN A 746 25.87 -6.82 -37.29
C ASN A 746 27.09 -6.86 -38.24
N GLN A 747 26.84 -6.55 -39.52
CA GLN A 747 27.85 -6.58 -40.59
C GLN A 747 28.95 -5.53 -40.40
N GLU A 748 28.60 -4.37 -39.82
CA GLU A 748 29.58 -3.30 -39.57
C GLU A 748 30.61 -3.73 -38.52
N VAL A 749 30.15 -4.33 -37.42
CA VAL A 749 31.04 -4.83 -36.36
C VAL A 749 31.96 -5.93 -36.90
N LYS A 750 31.47 -6.80 -37.79
CA LYS A 750 32.30 -7.81 -38.48
C LYS A 750 33.36 -7.17 -39.37
N LEU A 751 33.00 -6.13 -40.12
CA LEU A 751 33.92 -5.39 -40.97
C LEU A 751 35.02 -4.73 -40.12
N ILE A 752 34.64 -4.02 -39.06
CA ILE A 752 35.57 -3.38 -38.13
C ILE A 752 36.53 -4.41 -37.56
N LEU A 753 36.04 -5.55 -37.05
CA LEU A 753 36.88 -6.60 -36.50
C LEU A 753 37.87 -7.16 -37.54
N THR A 754 37.39 -7.40 -38.77
CA THR A 754 38.21 -7.92 -39.87
C THR A 754 39.33 -6.95 -40.23
N ASN A 755 39.02 -5.66 -40.31
CA ASN A 755 39.99 -4.62 -40.61
C ASN A 755 41.03 -4.48 -39.50
N MET A 756 40.58 -4.42 -38.24
CA MET A 756 41.48 -4.30 -37.09
C MET A 756 42.39 -5.51 -36.94
N ALA A 757 41.89 -6.72 -37.17
CA ALA A 757 42.70 -7.95 -37.17
C ALA A 757 43.75 -7.96 -38.30
N ALA A 758 43.47 -7.29 -39.43
CA ALA A 758 44.39 -7.11 -40.54
C ALA A 758 45.32 -5.88 -40.38
N GLY A 759 45.28 -5.19 -39.24
CA GLY A 759 46.08 -3.97 -39.00
C GLY A 759 45.66 -2.76 -39.84
N ARG A 760 44.43 -2.76 -40.36
CA ARG A 760 43.85 -1.67 -41.16
C ARG A 760 42.95 -0.80 -40.31
N ASP A 761 42.61 0.37 -40.83
CA ASP A 761 41.63 1.25 -40.21
C ASP A 761 40.27 0.54 -40.00
N PRO A 762 39.59 0.68 -38.85
CA PRO A 762 38.28 0.07 -38.57
C PRO A 762 37.27 0.22 -39.69
N PHE A 763 37.28 1.36 -40.38
CA PHE A 763 36.36 1.69 -41.45
C PHE A 763 36.96 1.51 -42.85
N ALA A 764 38.12 0.84 -42.97
CA ALA A 764 38.69 0.49 -44.27
C ALA A 764 37.67 -0.34 -45.08
N SER A 765 37.42 0.05 -46.32
CA SER A 765 36.41 -0.62 -47.16
C SER A 765 34.96 -0.52 -46.65
N SER A 766 34.67 0.36 -45.67
CA SER A 766 33.29 0.73 -45.37
C SER A 766 32.79 1.65 -46.48
N THR A 767 31.77 1.23 -47.22
CA THR A 767 30.95 2.17 -47.98
C THR A 767 30.03 2.87 -46.98
N PRO A 768 30.00 4.21 -46.89
CA PRO A 768 28.92 4.91 -46.19
C PRO A 768 27.59 4.35 -46.70
N PRO A 769 26.52 4.24 -45.89
CA PRO A 769 25.22 3.87 -46.42
C PRO A 769 24.87 4.85 -47.54
N VAL A 770 24.94 4.38 -48.78
CA VAL A 770 24.41 5.07 -49.96
C VAL A 770 22.92 4.82 -49.94
N ILE A 771 22.22 5.41 -48.98
CA ILE A 771 20.86 5.84 -49.20
C ILE A 771 20.99 7.36 -49.27
N PRO A 772 21.11 7.94 -50.49
CA PRO A 772 20.89 9.37 -50.64
C PRO A 772 19.55 9.71 -49.98
N PRO A 773 19.38 10.91 -49.39
CA PRO A 773 18.03 11.39 -49.11
C PRO A 773 17.24 11.22 -50.41
N GLU A 774 16.17 10.44 -50.40
CA GLU A 774 15.27 10.47 -51.54
C GLU A 774 14.76 11.91 -51.62
N ASP A 775 15.13 12.64 -52.67
CA ASP A 775 14.43 13.83 -53.12
C ASP A 775 13.02 13.39 -53.52
N ARG A 776 12.17 13.17 -52.52
CA ARG A 776 10.75 12.95 -52.74
C ARG A 776 10.12 14.34 -52.91
N PRO A 777 9.58 14.67 -54.09
CA PRO A 777 8.83 15.92 -54.27
C PRO A 777 7.51 15.92 -53.48
N THR A 778 7.13 14.81 -52.85
CA THR A 778 5.91 14.65 -52.05
C THR A 778 6.21 13.99 -50.71
N ALA A 779 5.51 14.46 -49.67
CA ALA A 779 5.60 13.88 -48.33
C ALA A 779 5.22 12.39 -48.34
N PRO A 780 5.76 11.54 -47.44
CA PRO A 780 5.46 10.10 -47.38
C PRO A 780 4.00 9.77 -47.00
N ILE A 781 3.14 10.77 -46.90
CA ILE A 781 1.74 10.66 -46.49
C ILE A 781 0.95 11.60 -47.42
N SER A 782 -0.08 11.06 -48.09
CA SER A 782 -1.06 11.90 -48.82
C SER A 782 -1.83 12.75 -47.81
N GLN A 783 -1.90 14.06 -48.07
CA GLN A 783 -2.64 15.05 -47.27
C GLN A 783 -4.11 14.70 -47.08
#